data_AF-A0A518ICR7-F1
#
_entry.id   AF-A0A518ICR7-F1
#
_cell.length_a   1.000
_cell.length_b   1.000
_cell.length_c   1.000
_cell.angle_alpha   90.00
_cell.angle_beta   90.00
_cell.angle_gamma   90.00
#
_symmetry.space_group_name_H-M   'P 1'
#
loop_
_entity.id
_entity.type
_entity.pdbx_description
1 polymer ?
#
loop_
_entity_poly.entity_id
_entity_poly.type
_entity_poly.pdbx_seq_one_letter_code
_entity_poly.pdbx_strand_id
1 'polypeptide(L)'
;MPQGHVLLTSRASLFDMLEILKPIEVDRLPPDQATNFLIKRVARELNESEQAFALELAKELDGLPLALEQAGAYLHKKQASTFENYLHRYHESKLTHLEKQKPVFGKYSKSVERTWLINFQEIEEEEKSQASADVLRFCAFLAPDSIPIELIAQGAEYLSESIQRFLKQTENDVSDLLQPLLNYSLIQMVPGKNEFSIHRLVQEVMKSRINSQDEESIWQERVVNCTNEIYPWPEHGNWQDCRRLASQSMVAIDYIQQSKIESENSGSLLGKQANLFYQVGEYTEAEPLYLQAMETRRTVLGENHPDFATSLNNLASLYESQGRYEEAEPLYLQAMEIRRTVLGENHPDFANSFNNLANLYRSQGRYEEAEPLYLQAMEISRTVLGENHPNFATSLNNLANLYRRQGRYEEAEPLYLQAMEIHCTVLGENHPDCATSLNNLALLYRSQGRYEEAEPLYLQAMEMRRTVLEENHPDFANSLNNLAFLYQSQGRYEEAEPLYLQAMEIRRTVLGENHPDFATSLNNLAGLYESQGCYEEAEPLYLQAMEISRTVLGENHPNFATSLNNLANLYRSQGRYEEAEPLYLQDMEISRTVLGENHPDFATSLNNLAGLYESQGRYEEAKPLYLQAMEISRTVLGENHPDFATSLNNLAGLYESQGRYEEAEPLYLQAMEIRRTVLGENHPDFATSLNNLASLYRSQGRYEEAEPLYLQATDVFTSTLGPEHPNTKIVRDNYQRCKEANAGDNEDSKQ
;
A
#
# COMPACT_ATOMS: atom_id res chain seq x y z
N MET A 1 11.00 4.19 14.99
CA MET A 1 10.03 5.07 15.71
C MET A 1 10.50 6.53 15.69
N PRO A 2 9.67 7.50 15.29
CA PRO A 2 10.00 8.90 15.50
C PRO A 2 9.94 9.23 17.00
N GLN A 3 11.00 9.87 17.52
CA GLN A 3 11.00 10.40 18.89
C GLN A 3 10.10 11.64 18.94
N GLY A 4 8.87 11.47 19.42
CA GLY A 4 7.91 12.56 19.69
C GLY A 4 7.48 12.58 21.15
N HIS A 5 6.74 13.61 21.54
CA HIS A 5 6.05 13.66 22.84
C HIS A 5 4.55 13.67 22.58
N VAL A 6 3.83 12.68 23.10
CA VAL A 6 2.37 12.60 23.01
C VAL A 6 1.79 13.21 24.29
N LEU A 7 1.08 14.34 24.15
CA LEU A 7 0.33 14.92 25.25
C LEU A 7 -1.05 14.26 25.32
N LEU A 8 -1.30 13.49 26.37
CA LEU A 8 -2.61 12.90 26.64
C LEU A 8 -3.35 13.74 27.67
N THR A 9 -4.50 14.31 27.29
CA THR A 9 -5.41 14.97 28.22
C THR A 9 -6.58 14.05 28.51
N SER A 10 -6.88 13.79 29.78
CA SER A 10 -8.00 12.93 30.16
C SER A 10 -8.54 13.29 31.53
N ARG A 11 -9.82 12.99 31.75
CA ARG A 11 -10.50 13.10 33.05
C ARG A 11 -10.42 11.82 33.88
N ALA A 12 -9.86 10.74 33.33
CA ALA A 12 -9.67 9.51 34.05
C ALA A 12 -8.50 9.66 35.02
N SER A 13 -8.72 9.34 36.30
CA SER A 13 -7.68 9.33 37.33
C SER A 13 -6.79 8.08 37.28
N LEU A 14 -6.94 7.23 36.26
CA LEU A 14 -6.38 5.87 36.20
C LEU A 14 -5.06 5.76 35.41
N PHE A 15 -4.35 6.87 35.19
CA PHE A 15 -3.04 6.83 34.52
C PHE A 15 -1.93 6.19 35.35
N ASP A 16 -2.10 6.11 36.67
CA ASP A 16 -1.14 5.46 37.56
C ASP A 16 -0.95 3.96 37.23
N MET A 17 -1.98 3.28 36.71
CA MET A 17 -1.90 1.86 36.33
C MET A 17 -1.17 1.63 35.00
N LEU A 18 -0.96 2.68 34.22
CA LEU A 18 -0.29 2.57 32.93
C LEU A 18 1.23 2.68 33.06
N GLU A 19 1.79 3.04 34.22
CA GLU A 19 3.24 3.17 34.50
C GLU A 19 4.05 4.07 33.53
N ILE A 20 3.40 4.75 32.57
CA ILE A 20 4.08 5.39 31.42
C ILE A 20 4.24 6.93 31.58
N LEU A 21 3.63 7.61 32.57
CA LEU A 21 3.58 9.10 32.58
C LEU A 21 3.68 9.76 33.97
N LYS A 22 4.26 10.97 34.03
CA LYS A 22 4.06 11.94 35.12
C LYS A 22 2.83 12.80 34.79
N PRO A 23 1.67 12.60 35.42
CA PRO A 23 0.49 13.42 35.16
C PRO A 23 0.71 14.86 35.65
N ILE A 24 0.26 15.83 34.86
CA ILE A 24 0.11 17.23 35.29
C ILE A 24 -1.38 17.43 35.52
N GLU A 25 -1.77 17.57 36.78
CA GLU A 25 -3.15 17.88 37.14
C GLU A 25 -3.47 19.33 36.73
N VAL A 26 -4.48 19.51 35.89
CA VAL A 26 -4.97 20.83 35.48
C VAL A 26 -6.22 21.13 36.30
N ASP A 27 -6.01 21.86 37.39
CA ASP A 27 -7.07 22.24 38.33
C ASP A 27 -7.90 23.44 37.85
N ARG A 28 -9.01 23.66 38.56
CA ARG A 28 -9.86 24.87 38.42
C ARG A 28 -9.06 26.13 38.76
N LEU A 29 -9.37 27.23 38.09
CA LEU A 29 -8.75 28.52 38.41
C LEU A 29 -9.21 28.98 39.81
N PRO A 30 -8.28 29.35 40.71
CA PRO A 30 -8.63 29.98 41.98
C PRO A 30 -9.48 31.23 41.75
N PRO A 31 -10.39 31.61 42.67
CA PRO A 31 -11.30 32.74 42.49
C PRO A 31 -10.63 34.03 42.03
N ASP A 32 -9.47 34.37 42.59
CA ASP A 32 -8.73 35.58 42.19
C ASP A 32 -8.20 35.50 40.76
N GLN A 33 -7.73 34.33 40.32
CA GLN A 33 -7.24 34.11 38.96
C GLN A 33 -8.40 34.07 37.95
N ALA A 34 -9.50 33.41 38.30
CA ALA A 34 -10.72 33.36 37.51
C ALA A 34 -11.34 34.75 37.32
N THR A 35 -11.38 35.55 38.40
CA THR A 35 -11.86 36.95 38.35
C THR A 35 -10.95 37.80 37.47
N ASN A 36 -9.64 37.72 37.67
CA ASN A 36 -8.67 38.44 36.84
C ASN A 36 -8.76 38.04 35.37
N PHE A 37 -9.02 36.76 35.09
CA PHE A 37 -9.24 36.27 33.74
C PHE A 37 -10.48 36.93 33.11
N LEU A 38 -11.64 36.93 33.79
CA LEU A 38 -12.86 37.57 33.29
C LEU A 38 -12.65 39.07 33.02
N ILE A 39 -12.06 39.80 33.98
CA ILE A 39 -11.79 41.23 33.85
C ILE A 39 -10.93 41.52 32.62
N LYS A 40 -9.86 40.74 32.42
CA LYS A 40 -9.00 40.86 31.25
C LYS A 40 -9.74 40.51 29.95
N ARG A 41 -10.57 39.46 29.97
CA ARG A 41 -11.27 38.96 28.79
C ARG A 41 -12.33 39.92 28.25
N VAL A 42 -13.00 40.67 29.14
CA VAL A 42 -13.99 41.69 28.75
C VAL A 42 -13.30 42.91 28.09
N ALA A 43 -12.03 43.17 28.41
CA ALA A 43 -11.20 44.22 27.81
C ALA A 43 -11.80 45.64 27.93
N ARG A 44 -12.36 45.98 29.10
CA ARG A 44 -12.83 47.33 29.45
C ARG A 44 -12.50 47.69 30.90
N GLU A 45 -12.48 48.98 31.22
CA GLU A 45 -12.30 49.43 32.60
C GLU A 45 -13.55 49.13 33.45
N LEU A 46 -13.34 48.65 34.67
CA LEU A 46 -14.40 48.26 35.60
C LEU A 46 -14.28 49.06 36.90
N ASN A 47 -15.41 49.57 37.38
CA ASN A 47 -15.51 50.18 38.70
C ASN A 47 -15.52 49.10 39.81
N GLU A 48 -15.43 49.53 41.07
CA GLU A 48 -15.39 48.60 42.22
C GLU A 48 -16.62 47.68 42.30
N SER A 49 -17.80 48.17 41.91
CA SER A 49 -19.04 47.38 41.89
C SER A 49 -19.00 46.26 40.85
N GLU A 50 -18.55 46.56 39.63
CA GLU A 50 -18.38 45.58 38.56
C GLU A 50 -17.30 44.54 38.89
N GLN A 51 -16.23 44.93 39.59
CA GLN A 51 -15.21 43.99 40.07
C GLN A 51 -15.78 43.01 41.12
N ALA A 52 -16.67 43.47 41.99
CA ALA A 52 -17.36 42.60 42.95
C ALA A 52 -18.26 41.58 42.24
N PHE A 53 -19.05 42.00 41.25
CA PHE A 53 -19.86 41.09 40.44
C PHE A 53 -19.02 40.15 39.56
N ALA A 54 -17.85 40.59 39.07
CA ALA A 54 -16.92 39.71 38.36
C ALA A 54 -16.41 38.57 39.26
N LEU A 55 -16.14 38.85 40.54
CA LEU A 55 -15.77 37.83 41.53
C LEU A 55 -16.93 36.88 41.84
N GLU A 56 -18.15 37.39 41.94
CA GLU A 56 -19.35 36.58 42.13
C GLU A 56 -19.58 35.64 40.95
N LEU A 57 -19.50 36.15 39.72
CA LEU A 57 -19.61 35.34 38.52
C LEU A 57 -18.50 34.27 38.45
N ALA A 58 -17.24 34.64 38.77
CA ALA A 58 -16.14 33.68 38.79
C ALA A 58 -16.39 32.50 39.75
N LYS A 59 -17.02 32.76 40.90
CA LYS A 59 -17.42 31.72 41.88
C LYS A 59 -18.56 30.86 41.36
N GLU A 60 -19.60 31.47 40.77
CA GLU A 60 -20.74 30.76 40.16
C GLU A 60 -20.32 29.87 38.97
N LEU A 61 -19.28 30.28 38.24
CA LEU A 61 -18.69 29.50 37.15
C LEU A 61 -17.71 28.42 37.64
N ASP A 62 -17.48 28.33 38.95
CA ASP A 62 -16.68 27.30 39.63
C ASP A 62 -15.21 27.27 39.14
N GLY A 63 -14.68 28.42 38.74
CA GLY A 63 -13.31 28.55 38.24
C GLY A 63 -13.01 27.77 36.95
N LEU A 64 -14.02 27.32 36.21
CA LEU A 64 -13.82 26.50 35.02
C LEU A 64 -13.40 27.35 33.82
N PRO A 65 -12.20 27.13 33.22
CA PRO A 65 -11.67 27.99 32.17
C PRO A 65 -12.60 28.18 30.97
N LEU A 66 -13.26 27.11 30.51
CA LEU A 66 -14.19 27.20 29.38
C LEU A 66 -15.43 28.05 29.69
N ALA A 67 -16.00 27.89 30.89
CA ALA A 67 -17.17 28.69 31.31
C ALA A 67 -16.79 30.17 31.48
N LEU A 68 -15.62 30.43 32.07
CA LEU A 68 -15.08 31.79 32.21
C LEU A 68 -14.82 32.43 30.84
N GLU A 69 -14.23 31.70 29.90
CA GLU A 69 -13.96 32.19 28.54
C GLU A 69 -15.25 32.52 27.80
N GLN A 70 -16.25 31.64 27.83
CA GLN A 70 -17.54 31.87 27.19
C GLN A 70 -18.32 33.03 27.82
N ALA A 71 -18.31 33.17 29.15
CA ALA A 71 -18.95 34.30 29.83
C ALA A 71 -18.22 35.62 29.52
N GLY A 72 -16.88 35.60 29.53
CA GLY A 72 -16.06 36.74 29.15
C GLY A 72 -16.28 37.15 27.69
N ALA A 73 -16.39 36.19 26.78
CA ALA A 73 -16.66 36.42 25.36
C ALA A 73 -18.03 37.10 25.15
N TYR A 74 -19.07 36.64 25.85
CA TYR A 74 -20.39 37.29 25.84
C TYR A 74 -20.30 38.75 26.27
N LEU A 75 -19.70 39.00 27.45
CA LEU A 75 -19.59 40.33 28.04
C LEU A 75 -18.74 41.27 27.17
N HIS A 76 -17.69 40.74 26.53
CA HIS A 76 -16.89 41.48 25.57
C HIS A 76 -17.71 41.88 24.33
N LYS A 77 -18.47 40.94 23.76
CA LYS A 77 -19.30 41.18 22.57
C LYS A 77 -20.45 42.13 22.86
N LYS A 78 -21.10 41.99 24.03
CA LYS A 78 -22.21 42.82 24.50
C LYS A 78 -21.68 43.87 25.47
N GLN A 79 -20.91 44.84 24.98
CA GLN A 79 -20.28 45.88 25.81
C GLN A 79 -21.25 46.70 26.69
N ALA A 80 -22.56 46.71 26.36
CA ALA A 80 -23.59 47.33 27.19
C ALA A 80 -24.05 46.47 28.39
N SER A 81 -23.73 45.17 28.40
CA SER A 81 -24.07 44.25 29.49
C SER A 81 -23.07 44.39 30.63
N THR A 82 -23.57 44.51 31.86
CA THR A 82 -22.78 44.49 33.10
C THR A 82 -22.57 43.05 33.59
N PHE A 83 -21.64 42.84 34.51
CA PHE A 83 -21.50 41.53 35.17
C PHE A 83 -22.78 41.16 35.93
N GLU A 84 -23.42 42.14 36.57
CA GLU A 84 -24.72 42.00 37.24
C GLU A 84 -25.82 41.50 36.29
N ASN A 85 -25.97 42.14 35.11
CA ASN A 85 -26.97 41.73 34.11
C ASN A 85 -26.72 40.30 33.62
N TYR A 86 -25.45 39.93 33.42
CA TYR A 86 -25.10 38.58 33.00
C TYR A 86 -25.38 37.55 34.10
N LEU A 87 -25.04 37.84 35.36
CA LEU A 87 -25.37 37.00 36.52
C LEU A 87 -26.88 36.77 36.65
N HIS A 88 -27.68 37.83 36.48
CA HIS A 88 -29.14 37.71 36.49
C HIS A 88 -29.62 36.76 35.39
N ARG A 89 -29.18 36.96 34.14
CA ARG A 89 -29.52 36.09 33.02
C ARG A 89 -29.02 34.65 33.22
N TYR A 90 -27.84 34.51 33.79
CA TYR A 90 -27.29 33.22 34.18
C TYR A 90 -28.21 32.53 35.16
N HIS A 91 -28.67 33.19 36.22
CA HIS A 91 -29.61 32.59 37.18
C HIS A 91 -31.01 32.30 36.60
N GLU A 92 -31.48 33.05 35.60
CA GLU A 92 -32.76 32.80 34.92
C GLU A 92 -32.71 31.65 33.90
N SER A 93 -31.55 31.40 33.28
CA SER A 93 -31.37 30.37 32.25
C SER A 93 -31.70 28.98 32.80
N LYS A 94 -32.79 28.34 32.34
CA LYS A 94 -33.22 27.03 32.87
C LYS A 94 -32.50 25.87 32.17
N LEU A 95 -31.73 25.08 32.93
CA LEU A 95 -31.14 23.81 32.49
C LEU A 95 -32.25 22.74 32.43
N THR A 96 -32.92 22.61 31.29
CA THR A 96 -34.15 21.79 31.18
C THR A 96 -33.90 20.36 30.66
N HIS A 97 -32.74 20.06 30.08
CA HIS A 97 -32.59 18.87 29.21
C HIS A 97 -31.55 17.83 29.69
N LEU A 98 -30.43 18.21 30.31
CA LEU A 98 -29.34 17.28 30.65
C LEU A 98 -29.52 16.45 31.94
N GLU A 99 -30.57 16.67 32.74
CA GLU A 99 -30.86 15.81 33.91
C GLU A 99 -31.37 14.40 33.53
N LYS A 100 -31.72 14.17 32.25
CA LYS A 100 -32.27 12.90 31.76
C LYS A 100 -31.24 11.98 31.07
N GLN A 101 -30.10 12.49 30.62
CA GLN A 101 -29.06 11.70 29.96
C GLN A 101 -27.83 11.55 30.86
N LYS A 102 -27.32 10.33 31.01
CA LYS A 102 -26.04 10.13 31.70
C LYS A 102 -24.93 10.73 30.82
N PRO A 103 -24.06 11.60 31.36
CA PRO A 103 -22.89 12.02 30.63
C PRO A 103 -22.09 10.84 30.11
N VAL A 104 -21.67 10.90 28.85
CA VAL A 104 -20.65 9.99 28.31
C VAL A 104 -19.29 10.31 28.95
N PHE A 105 -19.02 11.59 29.26
CA PHE A 105 -17.74 12.06 29.81
C PHE A 105 -17.86 12.82 31.16
N GLY A 106 -17.78 12.10 32.28
CA GLY A 106 -17.64 12.67 33.63
C GLY A 106 -18.86 13.47 34.12
N LYS A 107 -18.80 14.09 35.30
CA LYS A 107 -19.90 14.97 35.77
C LYS A 107 -19.88 16.28 34.96
N TYR A 108 -21.00 16.62 34.31
CA TYR A 108 -21.17 17.93 33.68
C TYR A 108 -21.09 19.03 34.72
N SER A 109 -20.33 20.09 34.44
CA SER A 109 -20.53 21.33 35.19
C SER A 109 -21.71 22.08 34.61
N LYS A 110 -22.75 22.26 35.43
CA LYS A 110 -23.92 23.07 35.12
C LYS A 110 -23.53 24.49 34.67
N SER A 111 -22.37 25.00 35.08
CA SER A 111 -21.89 26.33 34.67
C SER A 111 -21.48 26.42 33.21
N VAL A 112 -20.80 25.42 32.65
CA VAL A 112 -20.41 25.41 31.23
C VAL A 112 -21.66 25.33 30.35
N GLU A 113 -22.58 24.42 30.68
CA GLU A 113 -23.84 24.26 29.93
C GLU A 113 -24.66 25.56 29.92
N ARG A 114 -24.81 26.21 31.08
CA ARG A 114 -25.61 27.43 31.21
C ARG A 114 -25.01 28.61 30.47
N THR A 115 -23.70 28.80 30.60
CA THR A 115 -22.93 29.84 29.90
C THR A 115 -23.02 29.65 28.39
N TRP A 116 -22.83 28.42 27.95
CA TRP A 116 -22.96 28.04 26.55
C TRP A 116 -24.37 28.32 26.01
N LEU A 117 -25.42 27.93 26.75
CA LEU A 117 -26.81 28.12 26.32
C LEU A 117 -27.15 29.59 26.12
N ILE A 118 -26.68 30.45 27.03
CA ILE A 118 -26.85 31.92 26.91
C ILE A 118 -26.19 32.42 25.62
N ASN A 119 -24.97 31.98 25.34
CA ASN A 119 -24.22 32.40 24.16
C ASN A 119 -24.88 31.91 22.86
N PHE A 120 -25.32 30.65 22.82
CA PHE A 120 -25.98 30.11 21.64
C PHE A 120 -27.35 30.73 21.40
N GLN A 121 -28.13 31.03 22.45
CA GLN A 121 -29.41 31.73 22.32
C GLN A 121 -29.24 33.10 21.66
N GLU A 122 -28.17 33.84 21.96
CA GLU A 122 -27.90 35.10 21.27
C GLU A 122 -27.72 34.93 19.76
N ILE A 123 -27.06 33.84 19.34
CA ILE A 123 -26.81 33.56 17.92
C ILE A 123 -28.10 33.08 17.26
N GLU A 124 -28.90 32.27 17.96
CA GLU A 124 -30.18 31.73 17.49
C GLU A 124 -31.27 32.80 17.37
N GLU A 125 -31.31 33.79 18.28
CA GLU A 125 -32.29 34.88 18.26
C GLU A 125 -31.91 36.03 17.30
N GLU A 126 -30.64 36.14 16.92
CA GLU A 126 -30.18 37.15 15.97
C GLU A 126 -30.49 36.73 14.52
N GLU A 127 -31.44 37.41 13.88
CA GLU A 127 -31.96 37.08 12.54
C GLU A 127 -30.85 36.90 11.48
N LYS A 128 -29.76 37.67 11.59
CA LYS A 128 -28.61 37.61 10.66
C LYS A 128 -27.64 36.44 10.93
N SER A 129 -27.78 35.76 12.06
CA SER A 129 -26.85 34.74 12.56
C SER A 129 -27.41 33.31 12.51
N GLN A 130 -28.60 33.12 11.91
CA GLN A 130 -29.25 31.81 11.81
C GLN A 130 -28.38 30.74 11.12
N ALA A 131 -27.64 31.13 10.06
CA ALA A 131 -26.72 30.23 9.37
C ALA A 131 -25.56 29.77 10.27
N SER A 132 -25.03 30.68 11.11
CA SER A 132 -24.00 30.34 12.11
C SER A 132 -24.52 29.36 13.16
N ALA A 133 -25.77 29.53 13.61
CA ALA A 133 -26.40 28.59 14.54
C ALA A 133 -26.52 27.18 13.93
N ASP A 134 -26.92 27.08 12.66
CA ASP A 134 -26.99 25.81 11.94
C ASP A 134 -25.62 25.17 11.73
N VAL A 135 -24.56 25.97 11.52
CA VAL A 135 -23.20 25.44 11.46
C VAL A 135 -22.76 24.87 12.79
N LEU A 136 -23.09 25.51 13.92
CA LEU A 136 -22.75 24.91 15.21
C LEU A 136 -23.53 23.61 15.47
N ARG A 137 -24.78 23.50 15.00
CA ARG A 137 -25.55 22.24 15.04
C ARG A 137 -24.86 21.15 14.22
N PHE A 138 -24.40 21.47 13.01
CA PHE A 138 -23.63 20.56 12.19
C PHE A 138 -22.32 20.13 12.87
N CYS A 139 -21.55 21.10 13.39
CA CYS A 139 -20.27 20.85 14.08
C CYS A 139 -20.41 19.98 15.33
N ALA A 140 -21.60 19.91 15.93
CA ALA A 140 -21.86 19.00 17.05
C ALA A 140 -21.61 17.54 16.67
N PHE A 141 -21.77 17.17 15.40
CA PHE A 141 -21.61 15.79 14.91
C PHE A 141 -20.25 15.49 14.30
N LEU A 142 -19.36 16.46 14.17
CA LEU A 142 -18.04 16.27 13.58
C LEU A 142 -17.01 15.75 14.59
N ALA A 143 -15.86 15.29 14.12
CA ALA A 143 -14.72 15.13 15.00
C ALA A 143 -14.31 16.52 15.56
N PRO A 144 -14.07 16.66 16.88
CA PRO A 144 -13.98 17.95 17.56
C PRO A 144 -12.77 18.81 17.18
N ASP A 145 -11.69 18.16 16.74
CA ASP A 145 -10.40 18.78 16.53
C ASP A 145 -10.10 18.86 15.02
N SER A 146 -9.45 19.95 14.58
CA SER A 146 -8.99 20.17 13.20
C SER A 146 -10.10 19.99 12.13
N ILE A 147 -11.28 20.59 12.35
CA ILE A 147 -12.38 20.62 11.39
C ILE A 147 -11.99 21.52 10.21
N PRO A 148 -11.88 20.99 8.99
CA PRO A 148 -11.56 21.80 7.81
C PRO A 148 -12.70 22.73 7.42
N ILE A 149 -12.39 23.97 7.08
CA ILE A 149 -13.38 24.96 6.64
C ILE A 149 -14.07 24.54 5.34
N GLU A 150 -13.34 23.88 4.44
CA GLU A 150 -13.86 23.37 3.18
C GLU A 150 -14.99 22.34 3.33
N LEU A 151 -15.11 21.67 4.49
CA LEU A 151 -16.23 20.78 4.79
C LEU A 151 -17.57 21.53 4.73
N ILE A 152 -17.59 22.80 5.16
CA ILE A 152 -18.76 23.67 5.09
C ILE A 152 -18.88 24.28 3.70
N ALA A 153 -17.76 24.72 3.11
CA ALA A 153 -17.77 25.43 1.83
C ALA A 153 -18.22 24.53 0.67
N GLN A 154 -17.65 23.34 0.57
CA GLN A 154 -17.90 22.39 -0.53
C GLN A 154 -19.14 21.53 -0.25
N GLY A 155 -19.34 21.12 1.01
CA GLY A 155 -20.52 20.37 1.44
C GLY A 155 -21.81 21.20 1.56
N ALA A 156 -21.79 22.48 1.18
CA ALA A 156 -22.89 23.43 1.43
C ALA A 156 -24.25 22.93 0.93
N GLU A 157 -24.30 22.23 -0.20
CA GLU A 157 -25.54 21.69 -0.77
C GLU A 157 -26.28 20.68 0.12
N TYR A 158 -25.55 19.99 1.00
CA TYR A 158 -26.10 19.03 1.96
C TYR A 158 -26.50 19.70 3.28
N LEU A 159 -26.01 20.90 3.54
CA LEU A 159 -26.29 21.65 4.76
C LEU A 159 -27.66 22.34 4.71
N SER A 160 -28.04 23.02 5.80
CA SER A 160 -29.35 23.66 5.89
C SER A 160 -29.52 24.79 4.85
N GLU A 161 -30.78 25.10 4.52
CA GLU A 161 -31.09 26.15 3.55
C GLU A 161 -30.56 27.53 3.98
N SER A 162 -30.45 27.79 5.29
CA SER A 162 -29.88 29.04 5.80
C SER A 162 -28.40 29.18 5.43
N ILE A 163 -27.61 28.11 5.55
CA ILE A 163 -26.19 28.04 5.18
C ILE A 163 -26.05 28.20 3.66
N GLN A 164 -26.84 27.46 2.89
CA GLN A 164 -26.82 27.55 1.43
C GLN A 164 -27.13 28.96 0.92
N ARG A 165 -28.16 29.60 1.47
CA ARG A 165 -28.55 30.98 1.09
C ARG A 165 -27.49 32.00 1.51
N PHE A 166 -26.80 31.77 2.63
CA PHE A 166 -25.73 32.65 3.10
C PHE A 166 -24.52 32.59 2.16
N LEU A 167 -24.06 31.38 1.81
CA LEU A 167 -22.87 31.17 0.97
C LEU A 167 -23.09 31.47 -0.52
N LYS A 168 -24.34 31.47 -1.01
CA LYS A 168 -24.67 31.89 -2.39
C LYS A 168 -24.53 33.41 -2.62
N GLN A 169 -24.42 34.21 -1.56
CA GLN A 169 -24.25 35.66 -1.69
C GLN A 169 -22.77 35.96 -1.94
N THR A 170 -22.45 36.65 -3.04
CA THR A 170 -21.08 36.89 -3.53
C THR A 170 -20.14 37.61 -2.57
N GLU A 171 -20.68 38.25 -1.53
CA GLU A 171 -19.90 39.00 -0.54
C GLU A 171 -19.54 38.18 0.71
N ASN A 172 -20.17 37.02 0.92
CA ASN A 172 -20.00 36.23 2.13
C ASN A 172 -19.04 35.05 1.92
N ASP A 173 -18.19 34.79 2.89
CA ASP A 173 -17.39 33.56 2.95
C ASP A 173 -17.73 32.69 4.18
N VAL A 174 -17.08 31.54 4.30
CA VAL A 174 -17.28 30.68 5.48
C VAL A 174 -16.74 31.34 6.75
N SER A 175 -15.71 32.19 6.66
CA SER A 175 -15.16 32.94 7.79
C SER A 175 -16.21 33.85 8.42
N ASP A 176 -17.00 34.56 7.60
CA ASP A 176 -18.11 35.41 8.05
C ASP A 176 -19.17 34.60 8.78
N LEU A 177 -19.43 33.38 8.31
CA LEU A 177 -20.39 32.46 8.92
C LEU A 177 -19.86 31.89 10.25
N LEU A 178 -18.56 31.70 10.40
CA LEU A 178 -17.91 31.27 11.65
C LEU A 178 -17.75 32.42 12.64
N GLN A 179 -17.73 33.67 12.19
CA GLN A 179 -17.41 34.83 13.03
C GLN A 179 -18.34 35.00 14.25
N PRO A 180 -19.67 34.82 14.16
CA PRO A 180 -20.53 34.83 15.35
C PRO A 180 -20.14 33.76 16.37
N LEU A 181 -19.79 32.55 15.92
CA LEU A 181 -19.38 31.46 16.79
C LEU A 181 -18.04 31.75 17.50
N LEU A 182 -17.08 32.35 16.77
CA LEU A 182 -15.80 32.80 17.30
C LEU A 182 -15.96 33.93 18.32
N ASN A 183 -16.84 34.90 18.05
CA ASN A 183 -17.09 36.03 18.95
C ASN A 183 -17.58 35.61 20.34
N TYR A 184 -18.31 34.50 20.43
CA TYR A 184 -18.81 33.93 21.69
C TYR A 184 -17.95 32.77 22.22
N SER A 185 -16.77 32.53 21.62
CA SER A 185 -15.85 31.43 21.97
C SER A 185 -16.52 30.06 22.01
N LEU A 186 -17.41 29.80 21.04
CA LEU A 186 -18.07 28.51 20.86
C LEU A 186 -17.23 27.53 20.02
N ILE A 187 -16.38 28.09 19.17
CA ILE A 187 -15.36 27.39 18.38
C ILE A 187 -14.05 28.17 18.49
N GLN A 188 -12.95 27.55 18.05
CA GLN A 188 -11.63 28.18 18.02
C GLN A 188 -10.92 27.90 16.70
N MET A 189 -10.33 28.92 16.08
CA MET A 189 -9.47 28.73 14.90
C MET A 189 -8.16 28.03 15.29
N VAL A 190 -7.71 27.10 14.47
CA VAL A 190 -6.38 26.50 14.59
C VAL A 190 -5.36 27.49 14.02
N PRO A 191 -4.39 27.98 14.81
CA PRO A 191 -3.46 28.99 14.35
C PRO A 191 -2.68 28.56 13.10
N GLY A 192 -2.68 29.42 12.07
CA GLY A 192 -1.94 29.20 10.82
C GLY A 192 -2.53 28.14 9.89
N LYS A 193 -3.74 27.63 10.17
CA LYS A 193 -4.43 26.63 9.35
C LYS A 193 -5.84 27.07 8.99
N ASN A 194 -6.36 26.54 7.89
CA ASN A 194 -7.76 26.72 7.47
C ASN A 194 -8.69 25.72 8.20
N GLU A 195 -8.48 25.56 9.51
CA GLU A 195 -9.13 24.57 10.35
C GLU A 195 -9.63 25.24 11.64
N PHE A 196 -10.68 24.71 12.23
CA PHE A 196 -11.19 25.14 13.53
C PHE A 196 -11.50 23.93 14.42
N SER A 197 -11.67 24.16 15.71
CA SER A 197 -12.06 23.14 16.67
C SER A 197 -13.29 23.56 17.46
N ILE A 198 -14.02 22.56 17.92
CA ILE A 198 -15.17 22.70 18.80
C ILE A 198 -14.92 21.88 20.05
N HIS A 199 -15.20 22.48 21.21
CA HIS A 199 -14.96 21.77 22.46
C HIS A 199 -15.96 20.61 22.61
N ARG A 200 -15.49 19.40 22.96
CA ARG A 200 -16.35 18.19 23.11
C ARG A 200 -17.58 18.41 23.99
N LEU A 201 -17.45 19.15 25.11
CA LEU A 201 -18.61 19.51 25.95
C LEU A 201 -19.66 20.37 25.21
N VAL A 202 -19.22 21.25 24.30
CA VAL A 202 -20.14 22.04 23.48
C VAL A 202 -20.93 21.13 22.53
N GLN A 203 -20.26 20.15 21.92
CA GLN A 203 -20.91 19.15 21.08
C GLN A 203 -21.94 18.33 21.86
N GLU A 204 -21.61 17.86 23.07
CA GLU A 204 -22.53 17.12 23.93
C GLU A 204 -23.78 17.93 24.31
N VAL A 205 -23.59 19.20 24.70
CA VAL A 205 -24.71 20.08 25.02
C VAL A 205 -25.58 20.31 23.78
N MET A 206 -24.97 20.49 22.60
CA MET A 206 -25.71 20.61 21.34
C MET A 206 -26.53 19.36 21.01
N LYS A 207 -25.94 18.17 21.11
CA LYS A 207 -26.65 16.91 20.87
C LYS A 207 -27.79 16.68 21.86
N SER A 208 -27.63 17.10 23.11
CA SER A 208 -28.69 16.96 24.15
C SER A 208 -29.97 17.75 23.86
N ARG A 209 -29.91 18.73 22.94
CA ARG A 209 -31.06 19.55 22.53
C ARG A 209 -31.84 18.99 21.34
N ILE A 210 -31.35 17.90 20.76
CA ILE A 210 -32.00 17.22 19.64
C ILE A 210 -33.15 16.39 20.19
N ASN A 211 -34.34 16.61 19.64
CA ASN A 211 -35.59 16.18 20.28
C ASN A 211 -36.10 14.82 19.78
N SER A 212 -35.51 14.28 18.71
CA SER A 212 -35.86 12.99 18.14
C SER A 212 -34.66 12.29 17.51
N GLN A 213 -34.76 10.97 17.39
CA GLN A 213 -33.79 10.16 16.65
C GLN A 213 -33.76 10.57 15.16
N ASP A 214 -34.91 10.94 14.58
CA ASP A 214 -35.00 11.35 13.18
C ASP A 214 -34.19 12.63 12.92
N GLU A 215 -34.24 13.60 13.84
CA GLU A 215 -33.44 14.82 13.73
C GLU A 215 -31.95 14.52 13.86
N GLU A 216 -31.57 13.60 14.75
CA GLU A 216 -30.18 13.16 14.90
C GLU A 216 -29.65 12.50 13.62
N SER A 217 -30.43 11.59 13.02
CA SER A 217 -30.07 10.89 11.78
C SER A 217 -29.86 11.86 10.61
N ILE A 218 -30.66 12.93 10.51
CA ILE A 218 -30.48 13.97 9.48
C ILE A 218 -29.10 14.64 9.63
N TRP A 219 -28.68 14.96 10.84
CA TRP A 219 -27.37 15.59 11.04
C TRP A 219 -26.21 14.63 10.76
N GLN A 220 -26.35 13.37 11.14
CA GLN A 220 -25.37 12.33 10.83
C GLN A 220 -25.24 12.10 9.32
N GLU A 221 -26.35 12.05 8.59
CA GLU A 221 -26.35 11.96 7.12
C GLU A 221 -25.69 13.16 6.46
N ARG A 222 -25.92 14.37 6.98
CA ARG A 222 -25.19 15.57 6.53
C ARG A 222 -23.68 15.44 6.70
N VAL A 223 -23.21 14.88 7.83
CA VAL A 223 -21.78 14.64 8.07
C VAL A 223 -21.23 13.67 7.03
N VAL A 224 -21.93 12.57 6.75
CA VAL A 224 -21.52 11.60 5.72
C VAL A 224 -21.39 12.26 4.36
N ASN A 225 -22.42 13.01 3.94
CA ASN A 225 -22.44 13.66 2.64
C ASN A 225 -21.33 14.72 2.49
N CYS A 226 -21.18 15.62 3.47
CA CYS A 226 -20.14 16.64 3.42
C CYS A 226 -18.73 16.04 3.47
N THR A 227 -18.55 14.97 4.25
CA THR A 227 -17.24 14.28 4.34
C THR A 227 -16.92 13.57 3.03
N ASN A 228 -17.88 12.87 2.41
CA ASN A 228 -17.69 12.26 1.10
C ASN A 228 -17.30 13.28 0.03
N GLU A 229 -17.91 14.46 0.04
CA GLU A 229 -17.67 15.52 -0.95
C GLU A 229 -16.21 15.98 -0.92
N ILE A 230 -15.64 16.20 0.27
CA ILE A 230 -14.27 16.70 0.40
C ILE A 230 -13.21 15.60 0.45
N TYR A 231 -13.58 14.35 0.76
CA TYR A 231 -12.63 13.24 0.85
C TYR A 231 -12.27 12.80 -0.56
N PRO A 232 -11.01 13.01 -1.01
CA PRO A 232 -10.62 12.67 -2.37
C PRO A 232 -10.55 11.15 -2.55
N TRP A 233 -10.59 10.71 -3.81
CA TRP A 233 -10.19 9.34 -4.09
C TRP A 233 -8.69 9.18 -3.75
N PRO A 234 -8.29 8.18 -2.94
CA PRO A 234 -6.90 8.04 -2.53
C PRO A 234 -5.98 7.79 -3.72
N GLU A 235 -5.00 8.66 -3.86
CA GLU A 235 -3.87 8.54 -4.76
C GLU A 235 -2.63 8.93 -3.96
N HIS A 236 -1.46 8.36 -4.27
CA HIS A 236 -0.25 8.62 -3.50
C HIS A 236 0.02 10.14 -3.30
N GLY A 237 -0.19 10.95 -4.34
CA GLY A 237 -0.02 12.40 -4.28
C GLY A 237 -0.96 13.16 -3.34
N ASN A 238 -2.07 12.55 -2.89
CA ASN A 238 -3.06 13.18 -2.02
C ASN A 238 -3.27 12.47 -0.67
N TRP A 239 -2.44 11.48 -0.32
CA TRP A 239 -2.56 10.76 0.96
C TRP A 239 -2.47 11.68 2.18
N GLN A 240 -1.71 12.77 2.10
CA GLN A 240 -1.66 13.74 3.18
C GLN A 240 -3.02 14.42 3.41
N ASP A 241 -3.79 14.67 2.34
CA ASP A 241 -5.15 15.19 2.45
C ASP A 241 -6.10 14.15 3.03
N CYS A 242 -6.02 12.89 2.57
CA CYS A 242 -6.79 11.80 3.18
C CYS A 242 -6.50 11.65 4.68
N ARG A 243 -5.21 11.72 5.09
CA ARG A 243 -4.79 11.66 6.51
C ARG A 243 -5.29 12.86 7.31
N ARG A 244 -5.29 14.06 6.72
CA ARG A 244 -5.85 15.27 7.34
C ARG A 244 -7.35 15.13 7.60
N LEU A 245 -8.06 14.43 6.71
CA LEU A 245 -9.51 14.18 6.82
C LEU A 245 -9.86 12.90 7.61
N ALA A 246 -8.88 12.11 8.05
CA ALA A 246 -9.09 10.79 8.64
C ALA A 246 -10.05 10.82 9.84
N SER A 247 -9.89 11.80 10.75
CA SER A 247 -10.77 11.91 11.92
C SER A 247 -12.23 12.18 11.53
N GLN A 248 -12.47 12.97 10.49
CA GLN A 248 -13.82 13.26 10.01
C GLN A 248 -14.41 12.03 9.29
N SER A 249 -13.60 11.37 8.45
CA SER A 249 -13.97 10.12 7.77
C SER A 249 -14.38 9.01 8.76
N MET A 250 -13.59 8.78 9.82
CA MET A 250 -13.91 7.79 10.84
C MET A 250 -15.25 8.08 11.54
N VAL A 251 -15.51 9.33 11.93
CA VAL A 251 -16.78 9.71 12.55
C VAL A 251 -17.96 9.51 11.58
N ALA A 252 -17.78 9.87 10.31
CA ALA A 252 -18.80 9.65 9.29
C ALA A 252 -19.09 8.16 9.09
N ILE A 253 -18.06 7.30 9.03
CA ILE A 253 -18.20 5.84 8.89
C ILE A 253 -18.90 5.23 10.10
N ASP A 254 -18.56 5.68 11.32
CA ASP A 254 -19.26 5.27 12.54
C ASP A 254 -20.77 5.57 12.44
N TYR A 255 -21.16 6.73 11.89
CA TYR A 255 -22.57 7.05 11.66
C TYR A 255 -23.22 6.18 10.58
N ILE A 256 -22.51 5.87 9.50
CA ILE A 256 -23.01 4.94 8.48
C ILE A 256 -23.37 3.60 9.13
N GLN A 257 -22.53 3.11 10.03
CA GLN A 257 -22.73 1.83 10.72
C GLN A 257 -23.81 1.88 11.80
N GLN A 258 -23.77 2.88 12.69
CA GLN A 258 -24.68 2.99 13.83
C GLN A 258 -26.11 3.30 13.39
N SER A 259 -26.26 4.20 12.44
CA SER A 259 -27.57 4.70 11.98
C SER A 259 -28.03 4.08 10.68
N LYS A 260 -27.25 3.13 10.12
CA LYS A 260 -27.57 2.39 8.89
C LYS A 260 -27.88 3.32 7.72
N ILE A 261 -27.00 4.31 7.51
CA ILE A 261 -27.18 5.31 6.46
C ILE A 261 -26.85 4.67 5.11
N GLU A 262 -27.89 4.35 4.34
CA GLU A 262 -27.77 3.76 3.01
C GLU A 262 -28.00 4.85 1.95
N SER A 263 -26.91 5.38 1.40
CA SER A 263 -26.92 6.35 0.31
C SER A 263 -25.74 6.13 -0.64
N GLU A 264 -25.79 6.74 -1.83
CA GLU A 264 -24.67 6.68 -2.78
C GLU A 264 -23.39 7.25 -2.16
N ASN A 265 -23.53 8.35 -1.40
CA ASN A 265 -22.43 9.01 -0.70
C ASN A 265 -21.83 8.14 0.42
N SER A 266 -22.64 7.39 1.17
CA SER A 266 -22.11 6.48 2.19
C SER A 266 -21.33 5.33 1.56
N GLY A 267 -21.85 4.72 0.48
CA GLY A 267 -21.13 3.70 -0.28
C GLY A 267 -19.82 4.23 -0.91
N SER A 268 -19.83 5.48 -1.40
CA SER A 268 -18.63 6.13 -1.95
C SER A 268 -17.56 6.39 -0.90
N LEU A 269 -17.93 6.98 0.24
CA LEU A 269 -16.98 7.27 1.33
C LEU A 269 -16.34 5.99 1.90
N LEU A 270 -17.15 4.94 2.12
CA LEU A 270 -16.65 3.64 2.55
C LEU A 270 -15.63 3.09 1.54
N GLY A 271 -15.93 3.15 0.25
CA GLY A 271 -15.03 2.70 -0.81
C GLY A 271 -13.72 3.50 -0.89
N LYS A 272 -13.78 4.83 -0.71
CA LYS A 272 -12.59 5.70 -0.66
C LYS A 272 -11.71 5.36 0.55
N GLN A 273 -12.27 5.25 1.75
CA GLN A 273 -11.50 4.91 2.94
C GLN A 273 -10.91 3.49 2.85
N ALA A 274 -11.68 2.52 2.35
CA ALA A 274 -11.19 1.16 2.11
C ALA A 274 -10.01 1.14 1.13
N ASN A 275 -10.08 1.97 0.08
CA ASN A 275 -9.00 2.07 -0.90
C ASN A 275 -7.72 2.67 -0.32
N LEU A 276 -7.82 3.64 0.60
CA LEU A 276 -6.65 4.13 1.33
C LEU A 276 -6.00 3.01 2.13
N PHE A 277 -6.78 2.27 2.93
CA PHE A 277 -6.27 1.15 3.72
C PHE A 277 -5.64 0.06 2.85
N TYR A 278 -6.27 -0.26 1.72
CA TYR A 278 -5.70 -1.16 0.72
C TYR A 278 -4.34 -0.65 0.21
N GLN A 279 -4.23 0.60 -0.21
CA GLN A 279 -2.99 1.16 -0.76
C GLN A 279 -1.85 1.27 0.28
N VAL A 280 -2.17 1.38 1.57
CA VAL A 280 -1.17 1.41 2.66
C VAL A 280 -0.95 0.03 3.30
N GLY A 281 -1.48 -1.05 2.70
CA GLY A 281 -1.25 -2.43 3.16
C GLY A 281 -2.04 -2.86 4.40
N GLU A 282 -2.99 -2.04 4.87
CA GLU A 282 -3.88 -2.34 6.01
C GLU A 282 -5.10 -3.17 5.56
N TYR A 283 -4.84 -4.36 5.02
CA TYR A 283 -5.87 -5.19 4.38
C TYR A 283 -7.00 -5.62 5.33
N THR A 284 -6.70 -5.82 6.61
CA THR A 284 -7.69 -6.18 7.64
C THR A 284 -8.71 -5.06 7.90
N GLU A 285 -8.31 -3.80 7.73
CA GLU A 285 -9.20 -2.64 7.86
C GLU A 285 -9.93 -2.33 6.53
N ALA A 286 -9.30 -2.65 5.39
CA ALA A 286 -9.89 -2.43 4.07
C ALA A 286 -11.08 -3.38 3.77
N GLU A 287 -10.97 -4.67 4.11
CA GLU A 287 -11.97 -5.70 3.81
C GLU A 287 -13.39 -5.36 4.31
N PRO A 288 -13.61 -5.07 5.61
CA PRO A 288 -14.96 -4.79 6.11
C PRO A 288 -15.57 -3.54 5.46
N LEU A 289 -14.76 -2.53 5.14
CA LEU A 289 -15.23 -1.32 4.49
C LEU A 289 -15.59 -1.55 3.02
N TYR A 290 -14.82 -2.35 2.28
CA TYR A 290 -15.18 -2.74 0.92
C TYR A 290 -16.46 -3.60 0.88
N LEU A 291 -16.60 -4.56 1.79
CA LEU A 291 -17.82 -5.36 1.93
C LEU A 291 -19.04 -4.48 2.21
N GLN A 292 -18.90 -3.52 3.13
CA GLN A 292 -19.96 -2.58 3.45
C GLN A 292 -20.29 -1.66 2.26
N ALA A 293 -19.27 -1.12 1.57
CA ALA A 293 -19.46 -0.28 0.38
C ALA A 293 -20.16 -1.04 -0.75
N MET A 294 -19.80 -2.31 -0.96
CA MET A 294 -20.44 -3.21 -1.92
C MET A 294 -21.91 -3.42 -1.57
N GLU A 295 -22.21 -3.77 -0.32
CA GLU A 295 -23.58 -4.00 0.13
C GLU A 295 -24.44 -2.73 0.04
N THR A 296 -23.93 -1.58 0.48
CA THR A 296 -24.65 -0.30 0.37
C THR A 296 -24.96 0.06 -1.07
N ARG A 297 -24.01 -0.12 -2.00
CA ARG A 297 -24.29 0.14 -3.44
C ARG A 297 -25.27 -0.88 -4.00
N ARG A 298 -25.24 -2.12 -3.55
CA ARG A 298 -26.23 -3.14 -3.92
C ARG A 298 -27.65 -2.73 -3.52
N THR A 299 -27.83 -2.25 -2.28
CA THR A 299 -29.16 -1.88 -1.78
C THR A 299 -29.68 -0.58 -2.40
N VAL A 300 -28.82 0.43 -2.54
CA VAL A 300 -29.20 1.77 -3.00
C VAL A 300 -29.34 1.85 -4.53
N LEU A 301 -28.39 1.27 -5.27
CA LEU A 301 -28.30 1.41 -6.73
C LEU A 301 -28.80 0.17 -7.48
N GLY A 302 -28.81 -0.99 -6.82
CA GLY A 302 -29.16 -2.27 -7.42
C GLY A 302 -27.97 -3.01 -8.05
N GLU A 303 -28.18 -4.31 -8.30
CA GLU A 303 -27.13 -5.23 -8.80
C GLU A 303 -26.68 -4.97 -10.25
N ASN A 304 -27.43 -4.16 -11.00
CA ASN A 304 -27.11 -3.79 -12.39
C ASN A 304 -26.49 -2.39 -12.49
N HIS A 305 -25.97 -1.82 -11.40
CA HIS A 305 -25.34 -0.50 -11.45
C HIS A 305 -23.81 -0.61 -11.65
N PRO A 306 -23.18 0.24 -12.49
CA PRO A 306 -21.73 0.22 -12.69
C PRO A 306 -20.92 0.38 -11.40
N ASP A 307 -21.36 1.21 -10.47
CA ASP A 307 -20.65 1.39 -9.19
C ASP A 307 -20.69 0.15 -8.27
N PHE A 308 -21.74 -0.67 -8.38
CA PHE A 308 -21.76 -1.96 -7.71
C PHE A 308 -20.72 -2.90 -8.32
N ALA A 309 -20.59 -2.92 -9.65
CA ALA A 309 -19.50 -3.64 -10.33
C ALA A 309 -18.10 -3.12 -9.94
N THR A 310 -17.94 -1.81 -9.74
CA THR A 310 -16.69 -1.22 -9.23
C THR A 310 -16.37 -1.69 -7.81
N SER A 311 -17.36 -1.80 -6.91
CA SER A 311 -17.14 -2.37 -5.58
C SER A 311 -16.73 -3.85 -5.63
N LEU A 312 -17.39 -4.66 -6.48
CA LEU A 312 -17.02 -6.06 -6.69
C LEU A 312 -15.58 -6.18 -7.19
N ASN A 313 -15.20 -5.36 -8.17
CA ASN A 313 -13.84 -5.32 -8.70
C ASN A 313 -12.82 -4.96 -7.62
N ASN A 314 -13.08 -3.94 -6.80
CA ASN A 314 -12.13 -3.51 -5.76
C ASN A 314 -11.97 -4.57 -4.65
N LEU A 315 -13.06 -5.23 -4.26
CA LEU A 315 -13.00 -6.35 -3.32
C LEU A 315 -12.24 -7.55 -3.91
N ALA A 316 -12.44 -7.85 -5.20
CA ALA A 316 -11.69 -8.87 -5.91
C ALA A 316 -10.19 -8.56 -5.94
N SER A 317 -9.80 -7.30 -6.21
CA SER A 317 -8.40 -6.87 -6.17
C SER A 317 -7.79 -6.95 -4.78
N LEU A 318 -8.56 -6.69 -3.72
CA LEU A 318 -8.12 -6.94 -2.35
C LEU A 318 -7.83 -8.44 -2.13
N TYR A 319 -8.76 -9.31 -2.48
CA TYR A 319 -8.58 -10.76 -2.31
C TYR A 319 -7.43 -11.31 -3.15
N GLU A 320 -7.25 -10.83 -4.38
CA GLU A 320 -6.08 -11.15 -5.21
C GLU A 320 -4.77 -10.74 -4.52
N SER A 321 -4.71 -9.54 -3.93
CA SER A 321 -3.53 -9.06 -3.20
C SER A 321 -3.24 -9.80 -1.90
N GLN A 322 -4.24 -10.51 -1.37
CA GLN A 322 -4.15 -11.40 -0.21
C GLN A 322 -3.91 -12.88 -0.62
N GLY A 323 -3.74 -13.18 -1.91
CA GLY A 323 -3.59 -14.56 -2.40
C GLY A 323 -4.86 -15.41 -2.30
N ARG A 324 -6.02 -14.80 -2.00
CA ARG A 324 -7.34 -15.46 -1.88
C ARG A 324 -8.02 -15.56 -3.26
N TYR A 325 -7.36 -16.28 -4.17
CA TYR A 325 -7.74 -16.30 -5.58
C TYR A 325 -9.12 -16.90 -5.85
N GLU A 326 -9.53 -17.93 -5.10
CA GLU A 326 -10.86 -18.56 -5.21
C GLU A 326 -12.00 -17.59 -4.87
N GLU A 327 -11.74 -16.60 -4.00
CA GLU A 327 -12.71 -15.57 -3.62
C GLU A 327 -12.72 -14.39 -4.59
N ALA A 328 -11.57 -14.07 -5.21
CA ALA A 328 -11.44 -12.99 -6.18
C ALA A 328 -12.14 -13.31 -7.52
N GLU A 329 -11.98 -14.53 -8.04
CA GLU A 329 -12.50 -14.95 -9.35
C GLU A 329 -14.01 -14.69 -9.55
N PRO A 330 -14.93 -15.16 -8.67
CA PRO A 330 -16.36 -14.96 -8.86
C PRO A 330 -16.76 -13.48 -8.83
N LEU A 331 -16.04 -12.65 -8.05
CA LEU A 331 -16.30 -11.22 -7.96
C LEU A 331 -15.89 -10.49 -9.25
N TYR A 332 -14.73 -10.81 -9.82
CA TYR A 332 -14.32 -10.27 -11.12
C TYR A 332 -15.29 -10.68 -12.23
N LEU A 333 -15.70 -11.95 -12.27
CA LEU A 333 -16.67 -12.45 -13.26
C LEU A 333 -18.03 -11.74 -13.15
N GLN A 334 -18.52 -11.54 -11.91
CA GLN A 334 -19.77 -10.81 -11.68
C GLN A 334 -19.65 -9.34 -12.10
N ALA A 335 -18.57 -8.65 -11.73
CA ALA A 335 -18.33 -7.27 -12.14
C ALA A 335 -18.26 -7.13 -13.66
N MET A 336 -17.60 -8.07 -14.33
CA MET A 336 -17.48 -8.13 -15.78
C MET A 336 -18.85 -8.30 -16.45
N GLU A 337 -19.69 -9.20 -15.96
CA GLU A 337 -21.04 -9.43 -16.52
C GLU A 337 -21.94 -8.20 -16.38
N ILE A 338 -21.87 -7.50 -15.24
CA ILE A 338 -22.61 -6.25 -15.04
C ILE A 338 -22.14 -5.18 -16.02
N ARG A 339 -20.82 -4.98 -16.17
CA ARG A 339 -20.27 -4.01 -17.13
C ARG A 339 -20.64 -4.36 -18.56
N ARG A 340 -20.62 -5.65 -18.92
CA ARG A 340 -21.05 -6.14 -20.24
C ARG A 340 -22.50 -5.76 -20.54
N THR A 341 -23.40 -6.04 -19.61
CA THR A 341 -24.85 -5.87 -19.81
C THR A 341 -25.27 -4.40 -19.77
N VAL A 342 -24.63 -3.59 -18.94
CA VAL A 342 -25.04 -2.21 -18.66
C VAL A 342 -24.30 -1.20 -19.55
N LEU A 343 -22.99 -1.36 -19.71
CA LEU A 343 -22.15 -0.44 -20.47
C LEU A 343 -21.94 -0.90 -21.92
N GLY A 344 -22.11 -2.20 -22.17
CA GLY A 344 -21.91 -2.82 -23.47
C GLY A 344 -20.48 -3.30 -23.71
N GLU A 345 -20.31 -4.14 -24.73
CA GLU A 345 -19.03 -4.80 -25.05
C GLU A 345 -17.96 -3.84 -25.61
N ASN A 346 -18.35 -2.62 -25.98
CA ASN A 346 -17.48 -1.58 -26.50
C ASN A 346 -17.08 -0.55 -25.42
N HIS A 347 -17.35 -0.80 -24.14
CA HIS A 347 -16.99 0.14 -23.08
C HIS A 347 -15.59 -0.14 -22.53
N PRO A 348 -14.74 0.89 -22.27
CA PRO A 348 -13.41 0.70 -21.68
C PRO A 348 -13.40 -0.10 -20.37
N ASP A 349 -14.38 0.13 -19.49
CA ASP A 349 -14.47 -0.63 -18.23
C ASP A 349 -14.72 -2.13 -18.44
N PHE A 350 -15.39 -2.51 -19.52
CA PHE A 350 -15.56 -3.92 -19.88
C PHE A 350 -14.23 -4.52 -20.38
N ALA A 351 -13.44 -3.76 -21.16
CA ALA A 351 -12.08 -4.16 -21.53
C ALA A 351 -11.17 -4.29 -20.29
N ASN A 352 -11.29 -3.41 -19.31
CA ASN A 352 -10.53 -3.48 -18.05
C ASN A 352 -10.88 -4.73 -17.24
N SER A 353 -12.13 -5.19 -17.26
CA SER A 353 -12.51 -6.45 -16.61
C SER A 353 -11.77 -7.66 -17.18
N PHE A 354 -11.50 -7.70 -18.49
CA PHE A 354 -10.66 -8.74 -19.09
C PHE A 354 -9.22 -8.68 -18.58
N ASN A 355 -8.63 -7.49 -18.51
CA ASN A 355 -7.27 -7.32 -17.97
C ASN A 355 -7.17 -7.80 -16.53
N ASN A 356 -8.16 -7.49 -15.68
CA ASN A 356 -8.16 -7.89 -14.27
C ASN A 356 -8.31 -9.41 -14.09
N LEU A 357 -9.21 -10.04 -14.84
CA LEU A 357 -9.37 -11.50 -14.81
C LEU A 357 -8.13 -12.21 -15.37
N ALA A 358 -7.52 -11.67 -16.43
CA ALA A 358 -6.28 -12.18 -16.99
C ALA A 358 -5.11 -12.06 -16.01
N ASN A 359 -5.02 -10.94 -15.27
CA ASN A 359 -4.04 -10.76 -14.20
C ASN A 359 -4.21 -11.81 -13.10
N LEU A 360 -5.45 -12.10 -12.69
CA LEU A 360 -5.74 -13.14 -11.71
C LEU A 360 -5.27 -14.52 -12.21
N TYR A 361 -5.62 -14.92 -13.44
CA TYR A 361 -5.18 -16.20 -14.00
C TYR A 361 -3.66 -16.26 -14.20
N ARG A 362 -3.03 -15.16 -14.59
CA ARG A 362 -1.56 -15.06 -14.64
C ARG A 362 -0.93 -15.24 -13.26
N SER A 363 -1.51 -14.66 -12.21
CA SER A 363 -1.04 -14.84 -10.82
C SER A 363 -1.22 -16.26 -10.30
N GLN A 364 -2.17 -17.03 -10.86
CA GLN A 364 -2.38 -18.45 -10.62
C GLN A 364 -1.59 -19.37 -11.58
N GLY A 365 -0.69 -18.84 -12.42
CA GLY A 365 0.06 -19.66 -13.39
C GLY A 365 -0.80 -20.25 -14.54
N ARG A 366 -2.09 -19.89 -14.63
CA ARG A 366 -3.05 -20.35 -15.65
C ARG A 366 -2.90 -19.54 -16.93
N TYR A 367 -1.73 -19.62 -17.56
CA TYR A 367 -1.37 -18.75 -18.68
C TYR A 367 -2.21 -18.97 -19.95
N GLU A 368 -2.63 -20.20 -20.23
CA GLU A 368 -3.52 -20.52 -21.36
C GLU A 368 -4.90 -19.86 -21.23
N GLU A 369 -5.36 -19.61 -20.00
CA GLU A 369 -6.63 -18.93 -19.73
C GLU A 369 -6.47 -17.40 -19.70
N ALA A 370 -5.29 -16.90 -19.31
CA ALA A 370 -4.99 -15.47 -19.29
C ALA A 370 -4.80 -14.87 -20.71
N GLU A 371 -4.12 -15.57 -21.62
CA GLU A 371 -3.82 -15.09 -22.97
C GLU A 371 -5.05 -14.62 -23.78
N PRO A 372 -6.13 -15.43 -23.93
CA PRO A 372 -7.29 -15.02 -24.71
C PRO A 372 -7.98 -13.79 -24.11
N LEU A 373 -7.94 -13.62 -22.79
CA LEU A 373 -8.54 -12.47 -22.12
C LEU A 373 -7.72 -11.19 -22.40
N TYR A 374 -6.39 -11.23 -22.31
CA TYR A 374 -5.55 -10.09 -22.70
C TYR A 374 -5.73 -9.71 -24.18
N LEU A 375 -5.79 -10.71 -25.07
CA LEU A 375 -6.04 -10.48 -26.49
C LEU A 375 -7.40 -9.78 -26.73
N GLN A 376 -8.44 -10.19 -26.01
CA GLN A 376 -9.76 -9.55 -26.07
C GLN A 376 -9.73 -8.12 -25.53
N ALA A 377 -9.06 -7.87 -24.39
CA ALA A 377 -8.89 -6.52 -23.83
C ALA A 377 -8.17 -5.58 -24.81
N MET A 378 -7.11 -6.09 -25.43
CA MET A 378 -6.32 -5.38 -26.44
C MET A 378 -7.16 -5.06 -27.68
N GLU A 379 -7.93 -6.02 -28.20
CA GLU A 379 -8.77 -5.83 -29.38
C GLU A 379 -9.90 -4.80 -29.13
N ILE A 380 -10.56 -4.87 -27.97
CA ILE A 380 -11.60 -3.90 -27.60
C ILE A 380 -10.97 -2.51 -27.48
N SER A 381 -9.84 -2.38 -26.77
CA SER A 381 -9.15 -1.09 -26.62
C SER A 381 -8.74 -0.52 -27.98
N ARG A 382 -8.24 -1.36 -28.90
CA ARG A 382 -7.88 -0.97 -30.26
C ARG A 382 -9.07 -0.44 -31.04
N THR A 383 -10.18 -1.17 -31.04
CA THR A 383 -11.36 -0.87 -31.87
C THR A 383 -12.16 0.32 -31.34
N VAL A 384 -12.23 0.48 -30.02
CA VAL A 384 -13.03 1.52 -29.36
C VAL A 384 -12.26 2.83 -29.21
N LEU A 385 -11.01 2.75 -28.74
CA LEU A 385 -10.21 3.92 -28.35
C LEU A 385 -9.17 4.30 -29.41
N GLY A 386 -8.79 3.35 -30.26
CA GLY A 386 -7.78 3.53 -31.31
C GLY A 386 -6.38 3.11 -30.89
N GLU A 387 -5.51 2.89 -31.88
CA GLU A 387 -4.13 2.38 -31.70
C GLU A 387 -3.17 3.37 -31.02
N ASN A 388 -3.56 4.64 -30.91
CA ASN A 388 -2.76 5.67 -30.22
C ASN A 388 -3.26 5.94 -28.79
N HIS A 389 -4.21 5.17 -28.28
CA HIS A 389 -4.77 5.43 -26.94
C HIS A 389 -3.93 4.77 -25.84
N PRO A 390 -3.66 5.45 -24.70
CA PRO A 390 -2.92 4.88 -23.55
C PRO A 390 -3.46 3.52 -23.06
N ASN A 391 -4.77 3.34 -22.95
CA ASN A 391 -5.35 2.03 -22.56
C ASN A 391 -5.04 0.88 -23.54
N PHE A 392 -4.87 1.18 -24.84
CA PHE A 392 -4.42 0.17 -25.80
C PHE A 392 -2.96 -0.22 -25.53
N ALA A 393 -2.09 0.77 -25.26
CA ALA A 393 -0.72 0.53 -24.85
C ALA A 393 -0.59 -0.20 -23.50
N THR A 394 -1.49 0.07 -22.55
CA THR A 394 -1.60 -0.72 -21.31
C THR A 394 -1.93 -2.18 -21.59
N SER A 395 -2.87 -2.45 -22.50
CA SER A 395 -3.21 -3.83 -22.90
C SER A 395 -2.05 -4.54 -23.60
N LEU A 396 -1.30 -3.83 -24.45
CA LEU A 396 -0.07 -4.34 -25.08
C LEU A 396 0.98 -4.71 -24.03
N ASN A 397 1.24 -3.83 -23.05
CA ASN A 397 2.17 -4.10 -21.95
C ASN A 397 1.77 -5.35 -21.14
N ASN A 398 0.48 -5.53 -20.85
CA ASN A 398 -0.01 -6.69 -20.10
C ASN A 398 0.20 -7.99 -20.86
N LEU A 399 -0.14 -8.02 -22.16
CA LEU A 399 0.10 -9.19 -23.02
C LEU A 399 1.60 -9.50 -23.16
N ALA A 400 2.43 -8.47 -23.33
CA ALA A 400 3.88 -8.61 -23.37
C ALA A 400 4.45 -9.16 -22.04
N ASN A 401 3.85 -8.81 -20.90
CA ASN A 401 4.24 -9.37 -19.61
C ASN A 401 3.95 -10.86 -19.50
N LEU A 402 2.79 -11.29 -20.01
CA LEU A 402 2.44 -12.71 -20.10
C LEU A 402 3.45 -13.46 -20.96
N TYR A 403 3.75 -12.96 -22.17
CA TYR A 403 4.72 -13.58 -23.08
C TYR A 403 6.12 -13.63 -22.48
N ARG A 404 6.57 -12.57 -21.80
CA ARG A 404 7.84 -12.59 -21.07
C ARG A 404 7.86 -13.67 -19.98
N ARG A 405 6.78 -13.86 -19.23
CA ARG A 405 6.69 -14.91 -18.19
C ARG A 405 6.61 -16.32 -18.77
N GLN A 406 6.12 -16.47 -19.99
CA GLN A 406 6.15 -17.72 -20.76
C GLN A 406 7.47 -17.92 -21.52
N GLY A 407 8.49 -17.08 -21.34
CA GLY A 407 9.75 -17.16 -22.08
C GLY A 407 9.64 -16.85 -23.58
N ARG A 408 8.47 -16.37 -24.05
CA ARG A 408 8.15 -16.00 -25.43
C ARG A 408 8.66 -14.60 -25.74
N TYR A 409 9.97 -14.44 -25.65
CA TYR A 409 10.63 -13.14 -25.67
C TYR A 409 10.52 -12.41 -27.01
N GLU A 410 10.59 -13.13 -28.14
CA GLU A 410 10.43 -12.55 -29.48
C GLU A 410 9.02 -11.97 -29.72
N GLU A 411 8.00 -12.52 -29.06
CA GLU A 411 6.62 -12.02 -29.14
C GLU A 411 6.37 -10.86 -28.16
N ALA A 412 7.08 -10.83 -27.02
CA ALA A 412 6.95 -9.77 -26.02
C ALA A 412 7.59 -8.44 -26.48
N GLU A 413 8.77 -8.49 -27.11
CA GLU A 413 9.54 -7.29 -27.50
C GLU A 413 8.75 -6.29 -28.37
N PRO A 414 8.13 -6.68 -29.51
CA PRO A 414 7.41 -5.72 -30.35
C PRO A 414 6.22 -5.07 -29.63
N LEU A 415 5.55 -5.80 -28.73
CA LEU A 415 4.43 -5.28 -27.95
C LEU A 415 4.89 -4.23 -26.94
N TYR A 416 6.00 -4.47 -26.23
CA TYR A 416 6.58 -3.48 -25.32
C TYR A 416 7.07 -2.23 -26.06
N LEU A 417 7.72 -2.40 -27.21
CA LEU A 417 8.19 -1.28 -28.03
C LEU A 417 7.02 -0.41 -28.50
N GLN A 418 5.95 -1.03 -28.98
CA GLN A 418 4.74 -0.30 -29.41
C GLN A 418 4.06 0.42 -28.23
N ALA A 419 3.92 -0.25 -27.08
CA ALA A 419 3.34 0.37 -25.88
C ALA A 419 4.16 1.56 -25.38
N MET A 420 5.49 1.44 -25.39
CA MET A 420 6.41 2.53 -25.06
C MET A 420 6.25 3.70 -26.03
N GLU A 421 6.24 3.45 -27.34
CA GLU A 421 6.07 4.49 -28.35
C GLU A 421 4.76 5.27 -28.13
N ILE A 422 3.65 4.58 -27.94
CA ILE A 422 2.34 5.22 -27.69
C ILE A 422 2.38 6.07 -26.42
N HIS A 423 2.80 5.51 -25.28
CA HIS A 423 2.82 6.26 -24.01
C HIS A 423 3.73 7.50 -24.09
N CYS A 424 4.94 7.35 -24.60
CA CYS A 424 5.91 8.44 -24.64
C CYS A 424 5.54 9.53 -25.65
N THR A 425 4.90 9.19 -26.78
CA THR A 425 4.50 10.18 -27.80
C THR A 425 3.19 10.89 -27.46
N VAL A 426 2.21 10.18 -26.88
CA VAL A 426 0.86 10.72 -26.65
C VAL A 426 0.75 11.46 -25.32
N LEU A 427 1.33 10.90 -24.26
CA LEU A 427 1.28 11.49 -22.92
C LEU A 427 2.48 12.42 -22.65
N GLY A 428 3.49 12.36 -23.51
CA GLY A 428 4.74 13.09 -23.40
C GLY A 428 5.85 12.29 -22.70
N GLU A 429 7.08 12.63 -23.04
CA GLU A 429 8.29 11.90 -22.61
C GLU A 429 8.54 11.87 -21.11
N ASN A 430 7.85 12.71 -20.32
CA ASN A 430 7.97 12.73 -18.86
C ASN A 430 6.81 12.02 -18.15
N HIS A 431 5.84 11.45 -18.86
CA HIS A 431 4.68 10.84 -18.21
C HIS A 431 5.04 9.55 -17.46
N PRO A 432 4.47 9.28 -16.26
CA PRO A 432 4.72 8.05 -15.49
C PRO A 432 4.49 6.75 -16.29
N ASP A 433 3.49 6.72 -17.16
CA ASP A 433 3.21 5.54 -18.01
C ASP A 433 4.30 5.25 -19.05
N CYS A 434 5.01 6.28 -19.52
CA CYS A 434 6.19 6.09 -20.38
C CYS A 434 7.33 5.47 -19.57
N ALA A 435 7.55 5.91 -18.33
CA ALA A 435 8.52 5.28 -17.42
C ALA A 435 8.16 3.81 -17.12
N THR A 436 6.87 3.49 -16.97
CA THR A 436 6.40 2.12 -16.79
C THR A 436 6.71 1.24 -18.00
N SER A 437 6.45 1.72 -19.23
CA SER A 437 6.79 0.98 -20.45
C SER A 437 8.30 0.77 -20.62
N LEU A 438 9.11 1.81 -20.36
CA LEU A 438 10.57 1.72 -20.38
C LEU A 438 11.09 0.68 -19.39
N ASN A 439 10.58 0.68 -18.16
CA ASN A 439 10.94 -0.28 -17.14
C ASN A 439 10.57 -1.72 -17.54
N ASN A 440 9.41 -1.92 -18.17
CA ASN A 440 8.99 -3.24 -18.63
C ASN A 440 9.84 -3.77 -19.79
N LEU A 441 10.22 -2.89 -20.73
CA LEU A 441 11.17 -3.24 -21.80
C LEU A 441 12.56 -3.57 -21.23
N ALA A 442 13.04 -2.79 -20.26
CA ALA A 442 14.28 -3.07 -19.55
C ALA A 442 14.26 -4.42 -18.82
N LEU A 443 13.13 -4.77 -18.20
CA LEU A 443 12.93 -6.10 -17.58
C LEU A 443 13.00 -7.23 -18.60
N LEU A 444 12.46 -7.03 -19.82
CA LEU A 444 12.60 -7.99 -20.91
C LEU A 444 14.07 -8.18 -21.29
N TYR A 445 14.79 -7.10 -21.57
CA TYR A 445 16.21 -7.17 -21.94
C TYR A 445 17.09 -7.78 -20.85
N ARG A 446 16.82 -7.46 -19.58
CA ARG A 446 17.45 -8.14 -18.45
C ARG A 446 17.17 -9.65 -18.43
N SER A 447 15.93 -10.06 -18.71
CA SER A 447 15.55 -11.49 -18.76
C SER A 447 16.23 -12.23 -19.93
N GLN A 448 16.64 -11.50 -20.97
CA GLN A 448 17.43 -11.99 -22.10
C GLN A 448 18.94 -11.80 -21.90
N GLY A 449 19.42 -11.39 -20.71
CA GLY A 449 20.85 -11.14 -20.45
C GLY A 449 21.44 -9.93 -21.22
N ARG A 450 20.62 -9.15 -21.89
CA ARG A 450 20.98 -7.95 -22.67
C ARG A 450 21.12 -6.74 -21.76
N TYR A 451 22.08 -6.81 -20.83
CA TYR A 451 22.21 -5.82 -19.77
C TYR A 451 22.59 -4.42 -20.24
N GLU A 452 23.41 -4.31 -21.29
CA GLU A 452 23.80 -3.01 -21.89
C GLU A 452 22.61 -2.25 -22.49
N GLU A 453 21.57 -2.96 -22.93
CA GLU A 453 20.33 -2.35 -23.45
C GLU A 453 19.31 -2.09 -22.32
N ALA A 454 19.32 -2.89 -21.26
CA ALA A 454 18.43 -2.70 -20.11
C ALA A 454 18.82 -1.48 -19.25
N GLU A 455 20.11 -1.28 -18.99
CA GLU A 455 20.61 -0.20 -18.13
C GLU A 455 20.14 1.22 -18.52
N PRO A 456 20.30 1.67 -19.78
CA PRO A 456 19.86 3.03 -20.16
C PRO A 456 18.35 3.22 -20.01
N LEU A 457 17.55 2.18 -20.26
CA LEU A 457 16.09 2.24 -20.12
C LEU A 457 15.67 2.35 -18.65
N TYR A 458 16.32 1.61 -17.74
CA TYR A 458 16.07 1.77 -16.30
C TYR A 458 16.47 3.15 -15.79
N LEU A 459 17.64 3.65 -16.20
CA LEU A 459 18.11 4.99 -15.83
C LEU A 459 17.15 6.07 -16.32
N GLN A 460 16.67 5.97 -17.56
CA GLN A 460 15.69 6.90 -18.11
C GLN A 460 14.36 6.85 -17.33
N ALA A 461 13.81 5.66 -17.08
CA ALA A 461 12.57 5.51 -16.32
C ALA A 461 12.70 6.05 -14.88
N MET A 462 13.84 5.82 -14.23
CA MET A 462 14.15 6.33 -12.90
C MET A 462 14.18 7.86 -12.89
N GLU A 463 14.90 8.47 -13.82
CA GLU A 463 15.03 9.93 -13.90
C GLU A 463 13.68 10.59 -14.17
N MET A 464 12.87 10.02 -15.07
CA MET A 464 11.50 10.49 -15.32
C MET A 464 10.67 10.50 -14.04
N ARG A 465 10.64 9.37 -13.30
CA ARG A 465 9.88 9.28 -12.05
C ARG A 465 10.43 10.22 -10.98
N ARG A 466 11.75 10.40 -10.90
CA ARG A 466 12.38 11.37 -9.98
C ARG A 466 11.88 12.78 -10.23
N THR A 467 11.80 13.20 -11.49
CA THR A 467 11.39 14.56 -11.86
C THR A 467 9.89 14.81 -11.70
N VAL A 468 9.06 13.79 -11.92
CA VAL A 468 7.59 13.95 -11.93
C VAL A 468 6.92 13.58 -10.61
N LEU A 469 7.44 12.59 -9.88
CA LEU A 469 6.72 11.98 -8.75
C LEU A 469 7.23 12.40 -7.35
N GLU A 470 8.15 13.35 -7.25
CA GLU A 470 8.93 13.63 -6.03
C GLU A 470 9.79 12.42 -5.59
N GLU A 471 10.90 12.67 -4.89
CA GLU A 471 11.87 11.61 -4.52
C GLU A 471 11.33 10.59 -3.52
N ASN A 472 10.16 10.85 -2.92
CA ASN A 472 9.52 9.98 -1.93
C ASN A 472 8.41 9.09 -2.53
N HIS A 473 8.24 9.01 -3.85
CA HIS A 473 7.19 8.17 -4.44
C HIS A 473 7.53 6.66 -4.44
N PRO A 474 6.58 5.76 -4.13
CA PRO A 474 6.76 4.31 -4.24
C PRO A 474 7.22 3.86 -5.64
N ASP A 475 6.69 4.47 -6.70
CA ASP A 475 7.13 4.18 -8.08
C ASP A 475 8.58 4.58 -8.37
N PHE A 476 9.10 5.61 -7.71
CA PHE A 476 10.52 5.92 -7.79
C PHE A 476 11.35 4.86 -7.07
N ALA A 477 10.91 4.39 -5.90
CA ALA A 477 11.50 3.24 -5.21
C ALA A 477 11.47 1.96 -6.07
N ASN A 478 10.39 1.72 -6.85
CA ASN A 478 10.32 0.61 -7.81
C ASN A 478 11.42 0.69 -8.87
N SER A 479 11.70 1.88 -9.42
CA SER A 479 12.77 2.07 -10.39
C SER A 479 14.16 1.86 -9.79
N LEU A 480 14.41 2.39 -8.58
CA LEU A 480 15.65 2.17 -7.84
C LEU A 480 15.89 0.67 -7.62
N ASN A 481 14.88 -0.05 -7.15
CA ASN A 481 14.95 -1.48 -6.90
C ASN A 481 15.25 -2.28 -8.17
N ASN A 482 14.63 -1.94 -9.31
CA ASN A 482 14.87 -2.64 -10.56
C ASN A 482 16.28 -2.39 -11.13
N LEU A 483 16.79 -1.16 -11.01
CA LEU A 483 18.18 -0.86 -11.39
C LEU A 483 19.17 -1.57 -10.46
N ALA A 484 18.91 -1.57 -9.15
CA ALA A 484 19.72 -2.29 -8.17
C ALA A 484 19.80 -3.78 -8.50
N PHE A 485 18.67 -4.39 -8.85
CA PHE A 485 18.64 -5.80 -9.25
C PHE A 485 19.42 -6.07 -10.55
N LEU A 486 19.40 -5.14 -11.51
CA LEU A 486 20.25 -5.25 -12.70
C LEU A 486 21.74 -5.25 -12.31
N TYR A 487 22.17 -4.32 -11.45
CA TYR A 487 23.55 -4.27 -10.98
C TYR A 487 23.94 -5.49 -10.16
N GLN A 488 23.05 -5.99 -9.30
CA GLN A 488 23.24 -7.26 -8.61
C GLN A 488 23.44 -8.43 -9.58
N SER A 489 22.62 -8.52 -10.65
CA SER A 489 22.73 -9.56 -11.68
C SER A 489 24.07 -9.49 -12.44
N GLN A 490 24.65 -8.29 -12.57
CA GLN A 490 25.98 -8.06 -13.15
C GLN A 490 27.13 -8.23 -12.13
N GLY A 491 26.84 -8.51 -10.85
CA GLY A 491 27.87 -8.57 -9.80
C GLY A 491 28.43 -7.21 -9.37
N ARG A 492 27.82 -6.11 -9.82
CA ARG A 492 28.15 -4.72 -9.47
C ARG A 492 27.53 -4.35 -8.13
N TYR A 493 27.92 -5.07 -7.08
CA TYR A 493 27.23 -4.98 -5.79
C TYR A 493 27.37 -3.61 -5.11
N GLU A 494 28.52 -2.94 -5.27
CA GLU A 494 28.77 -1.58 -4.73
C GLU A 494 27.81 -0.53 -5.32
N GLU A 495 27.31 -0.76 -6.53
CA GLU A 495 26.33 0.12 -7.20
C GLU A 495 24.89 -0.27 -6.86
N ALA A 496 24.63 -1.54 -6.59
CA ALA A 496 23.30 -2.04 -6.21
C ALA A 496 22.89 -1.64 -4.78
N GLU A 497 23.79 -1.75 -3.82
CA GLU A 497 23.52 -1.51 -2.39
C GLU A 497 22.89 -0.14 -2.09
N PRO A 498 23.46 1.01 -2.52
CA PRO A 498 22.88 2.31 -2.22
C PRO A 498 21.47 2.49 -2.80
N LEU A 499 21.20 1.89 -3.96
CA LEU A 499 19.89 1.95 -4.61
C LEU A 499 18.84 1.13 -3.85
N TYR A 500 19.18 -0.08 -3.38
CA TYR A 500 18.30 -0.86 -2.52
C TYR A 500 18.02 -0.17 -1.19
N LEU A 501 19.05 0.39 -0.54
CA LEU A 501 18.89 1.14 0.71
C LEU A 501 17.97 2.35 0.53
N GLN A 502 18.12 3.10 -0.56
CA GLN A 502 17.26 4.25 -0.87
C GLN A 502 15.81 3.82 -1.14
N ALA A 503 15.59 2.76 -1.93
CA ALA A 503 14.25 2.23 -2.21
C ALA A 503 13.56 1.75 -0.92
N MET A 504 14.30 1.05 -0.06
CA MET A 504 13.83 0.58 1.24
C MET A 504 13.43 1.76 2.14
N GLU A 505 14.24 2.82 2.20
CA GLU A 505 13.96 3.99 3.02
C GLU A 505 12.71 4.75 2.56
N ILE A 506 12.53 4.92 1.25
CA ILE A 506 11.33 5.54 0.69
C ILE A 506 10.08 4.74 1.10
N ARG A 507 10.07 3.43 0.87
CA ARG A 507 8.93 2.57 1.23
C ARG A 507 8.69 2.56 2.75
N ARG A 508 9.75 2.57 3.56
CA ARG A 508 9.64 2.67 5.03
C ARG A 508 8.94 3.95 5.47
N THR A 509 9.33 5.10 4.91
CA THR A 509 8.82 6.41 5.32
C THR A 509 7.41 6.68 4.82
N VAL A 510 7.07 6.20 3.63
CA VAL A 510 5.82 6.52 2.93
C VAL A 510 4.71 5.52 3.24
N LEU A 511 5.04 4.22 3.18
CA LEU A 511 4.10 3.10 3.34
C LEU A 511 4.11 2.55 4.78
N GLY A 512 5.26 2.64 5.46
CA GLY A 512 5.43 2.11 6.82
C GLY A 512 6.16 0.76 6.87
N GLU A 513 6.62 0.39 8.06
CA GLU A 513 7.44 -0.82 8.31
C GLU A 513 6.65 -2.14 8.21
N ASN A 514 5.31 -2.08 8.17
CA ASN A 514 4.46 -3.26 8.02
C ASN A 514 4.01 -3.46 6.56
N HIS A 515 4.38 -2.60 5.62
CA HIS A 515 3.89 -2.72 4.25
C HIS A 515 4.56 -3.90 3.49
N PRO A 516 3.83 -4.68 2.68
CA PRO A 516 4.41 -5.76 1.86
C PRO A 516 5.57 -5.32 0.94
N ASP A 517 5.49 -4.13 0.34
CA ASP A 517 6.59 -3.56 -0.46
C ASP A 517 7.85 -3.25 0.37
N PHE A 518 7.70 -2.90 1.64
CA PHE A 518 8.85 -2.73 2.53
C PHE A 518 9.51 -4.09 2.80
N ALA A 519 8.72 -5.14 3.06
CA ALA A 519 9.21 -6.51 3.15
C ALA A 519 9.93 -6.98 1.87
N THR A 520 9.41 -6.60 0.70
CA THR A 520 10.07 -6.87 -0.60
C THR A 520 11.44 -6.20 -0.70
N SER A 521 11.57 -4.97 -0.18
CA SER A 521 12.87 -4.25 -0.16
C SER A 521 13.89 -4.93 0.75
N LEU A 522 13.44 -5.40 1.91
CA LEU A 522 14.26 -6.18 2.84
C LEU A 522 14.75 -7.48 2.19
N ASN A 523 13.85 -8.23 1.54
CA ASN A 523 14.20 -9.45 0.81
C ASN A 523 15.25 -9.19 -0.29
N ASN A 524 15.11 -8.11 -1.06
CA ASN A 524 16.05 -7.80 -2.14
C ASN A 524 17.42 -7.37 -1.60
N LEU A 525 17.47 -6.57 -0.53
CA LEU A 525 18.71 -6.20 0.13
C LEU A 525 19.39 -7.42 0.79
N ALA A 526 18.61 -8.32 1.40
CA ALA A 526 19.12 -9.58 1.94
C ALA A 526 19.71 -10.46 0.83
N GLY A 527 19.04 -10.56 -0.32
CA GLY A 527 19.55 -11.29 -1.48
C GLY A 527 20.84 -10.69 -2.06
N LEU A 528 21.02 -9.37 -1.97
CA LEU A 528 22.29 -8.73 -2.32
C LEU A 528 23.41 -9.19 -1.38
N TYR A 529 23.19 -9.13 -0.06
CA TYR A 529 24.18 -9.56 0.92
C TYR A 529 24.47 -11.07 0.82
N GLU A 530 23.45 -11.90 0.57
CA GLU A 530 23.64 -13.32 0.27
C GLU A 530 24.55 -13.52 -0.96
N SER A 531 24.33 -12.75 -2.03
CA SER A 531 25.16 -12.80 -3.26
C SER A 531 26.62 -12.37 -3.00
N GLN A 532 26.86 -11.52 -2.00
CA GLN A 532 28.20 -11.12 -1.56
C GLN A 532 28.85 -12.13 -0.59
N GLY A 533 28.10 -13.11 -0.08
CA GLY A 533 28.53 -14.01 1.00
C GLY A 533 28.43 -13.40 2.41
N CYS A 534 27.80 -12.23 2.53
CA CYS A 534 27.53 -11.51 3.78
C CYS A 534 26.30 -12.07 4.48
N TYR A 535 26.39 -13.32 4.93
CA TYR A 535 25.25 -14.05 5.46
C TYR A 535 24.75 -13.53 6.81
N GLU A 536 25.62 -12.97 7.65
CA GLU A 536 25.26 -12.39 8.96
C GLU A 536 24.39 -11.12 8.80
N GLU A 537 24.61 -10.37 7.72
CA GLU A 537 23.83 -9.20 7.34
C GLU A 537 22.51 -9.56 6.65
N ALA A 538 22.48 -10.66 5.87
CA ALA A 538 21.29 -11.11 5.15
C ALA A 538 20.21 -11.71 6.07
N GLU A 539 20.60 -12.56 7.03
CA GLU A 539 19.68 -13.30 7.91
C GLU A 539 18.65 -12.41 8.64
N PRO A 540 19.03 -11.32 9.34
CA PRO A 540 18.05 -10.48 10.04
C PRO A 540 17.05 -9.81 9.09
N LEU A 541 17.47 -9.47 7.87
CA LEU A 541 16.60 -8.84 6.87
C LEU A 541 15.57 -9.84 6.32
N TYR A 542 15.99 -11.07 5.99
CA TYR A 542 15.06 -12.12 5.59
C TYR A 542 14.06 -12.47 6.70
N LEU A 543 14.52 -12.58 7.96
CA LEU A 543 13.64 -12.82 9.10
C LEU A 543 12.59 -11.71 9.28
N GLN A 544 13.01 -10.44 9.14
CA GLN A 544 12.09 -9.30 9.23
C GLN A 544 11.06 -9.30 8.08
N ALA A 545 11.50 -9.55 6.84
CA ALA A 545 10.60 -9.62 5.68
C ALA A 545 9.58 -10.76 5.81
N MET A 546 10.02 -11.92 6.30
CA MET A 546 9.17 -13.07 6.59
C MET A 546 8.12 -12.74 7.65
N GLU A 547 8.51 -12.05 8.74
CA GLU A 547 7.57 -11.67 9.80
C GLU A 547 6.50 -10.69 9.32
N ILE A 548 6.89 -9.69 8.52
CA ILE A 548 5.94 -8.73 7.93
C ILE A 548 4.95 -9.48 7.01
N SER A 549 5.47 -10.34 6.12
CA SER A 549 4.62 -11.12 5.22
C SER A 549 3.65 -12.01 5.99
N ARG A 550 4.13 -12.66 7.06
CA ARG A 550 3.29 -13.51 7.94
C ARG A 550 2.16 -12.72 8.59
N THR A 551 2.47 -11.56 9.16
CA THR A 551 1.54 -10.78 9.98
C THR A 551 0.52 -10.01 9.15
N VAL A 552 0.91 -9.52 7.97
CA VAL A 552 0.05 -8.67 7.12
C VAL A 552 -0.68 -9.47 6.05
N LEU A 553 -0.03 -10.45 5.43
CA LEU A 553 -0.60 -11.23 4.33
C LEU A 553 -1.14 -12.59 4.78
N GLY A 554 -0.63 -13.12 5.90
CA GLY A 554 -1.00 -14.42 6.45
C GLY A 554 -0.06 -15.56 6.02
N GLU A 555 -0.15 -16.68 6.74
CA GLU A 555 0.73 -17.85 6.57
C GLU A 555 0.49 -18.65 5.29
N ASN A 556 -0.63 -18.41 4.59
CA ASN A 556 -0.96 -19.05 3.32
C ASN A 556 -0.64 -18.15 2.11
N HIS A 557 0.02 -17.01 2.31
CA HIS A 557 0.27 -16.09 1.20
C HIS A 557 1.51 -16.50 0.37
N PRO A 558 1.48 -16.41 -0.98
CA PRO A 558 2.65 -16.71 -1.82
C PRO A 558 3.93 -15.92 -1.48
N ASN A 559 3.82 -14.64 -1.14
CA ASN A 559 4.96 -13.83 -0.66
C ASN A 559 5.56 -14.33 0.68
N PHE A 560 4.75 -14.91 1.58
CA PHE A 560 5.27 -15.54 2.78
C PHE A 560 6.04 -16.81 2.43
N ALA A 561 5.52 -17.64 1.52
CA ALA A 561 6.20 -18.79 0.95
C ALA A 561 7.56 -18.40 0.30
N THR A 562 7.56 -17.33 -0.50
CA THR A 562 8.79 -16.76 -1.10
C THR A 562 9.82 -16.36 -0.03
N SER A 563 9.38 -15.74 1.07
CA SER A 563 10.27 -15.33 2.15
C SER A 563 10.85 -16.54 2.91
N LEU A 564 10.06 -17.60 3.11
CA LEU A 564 10.54 -18.88 3.66
C LEU A 564 11.59 -19.51 2.75
N ASN A 565 11.32 -19.57 1.44
CA ASN A 565 12.23 -20.12 0.44
C ASN A 565 13.57 -19.36 0.41
N ASN A 566 13.55 -18.03 0.48
CA ASN A 566 14.77 -17.22 0.50
C ASN A 566 15.59 -17.44 1.77
N LEU A 567 14.96 -17.51 2.93
CA LEU A 567 15.64 -17.83 4.18
C LEU A 567 16.20 -19.26 4.17
N ALA A 568 15.48 -20.22 3.58
CA ALA A 568 15.93 -21.58 3.40
C ALA A 568 17.14 -21.68 2.46
N ASN A 569 17.15 -20.91 1.37
CA ASN A 569 18.31 -20.78 0.47
C ASN A 569 19.54 -20.26 1.22
N LEU A 570 19.38 -19.23 2.05
CA LEU A 570 20.47 -18.70 2.88
C LEU A 570 21.04 -19.79 3.81
N TYR A 571 20.19 -20.53 4.52
CA TYR A 571 20.62 -21.61 5.40
C TYR A 571 21.28 -22.77 4.63
N ARG A 572 20.76 -23.12 3.45
CA ARG A 572 21.39 -24.11 2.57
C ARG A 572 22.79 -23.65 2.15
N SER A 573 22.95 -22.39 1.75
CA SER A 573 24.25 -21.80 1.38
C SER A 573 25.26 -21.77 2.53
N GLN A 574 24.79 -21.73 3.78
CA GLN A 574 25.61 -21.85 5.00
C GLN A 574 25.88 -23.31 5.43
N GLY A 575 25.29 -24.31 4.76
CA GLY A 575 25.35 -25.71 5.19
C GLY A 575 24.47 -26.06 6.39
N ARG A 576 23.59 -25.14 6.83
CA ARG A 576 22.63 -25.29 7.93
C ARG A 576 21.38 -26.04 7.47
N TYR A 577 21.57 -27.27 7.00
CA TYR A 577 20.49 -27.99 6.30
C TYR A 577 19.30 -28.36 7.20
N GLU A 578 19.52 -28.62 8.49
CA GLU A 578 18.46 -28.92 9.45
C GLU A 578 17.50 -27.73 9.65
N GLU A 579 17.98 -26.51 9.45
CA GLU A 579 17.17 -25.28 9.55
C GLU A 579 16.49 -24.94 8.21
N ALA A 580 17.09 -25.32 7.08
CA ALA A 580 16.54 -25.09 5.74
C ALA A 580 15.35 -26.02 5.41
N GLU A 581 15.44 -27.31 5.77
CA GLU A 581 14.44 -28.33 5.43
C GLU A 581 13.00 -27.96 5.85
N PRO A 582 12.72 -27.55 7.10
CA PRO A 582 11.35 -27.22 7.50
C PRO A 582 10.79 -26.00 6.74
N LEU A 583 11.65 -25.04 6.39
CA LEU A 583 11.25 -23.84 5.66
C LEU A 583 10.89 -24.16 4.20
N TYR A 584 11.69 -24.98 3.50
CA TYR A 584 11.34 -25.45 2.15
C TYR A 584 10.07 -26.31 2.14
N LEU A 585 9.89 -27.17 3.13
CA LEU A 585 8.66 -27.99 3.23
C LEU A 585 7.42 -27.11 3.42
N GLN A 586 7.53 -26.06 4.22
CA GLN A 586 6.44 -25.11 4.43
C GLN A 586 6.15 -24.28 3.18
N ASP A 587 7.17 -23.74 2.50
CA ASP A 587 7.03 -23.06 1.21
C ASP A 587 6.35 -23.95 0.16
N MET A 588 6.83 -25.18 0.00
CA MET A 588 6.26 -26.16 -0.93
C MET A 588 4.78 -26.45 -0.63
N GLU A 589 4.40 -26.59 0.65
CA GLU A 589 3.01 -26.84 1.04
C GLU A 589 2.10 -25.64 0.73
N ILE A 590 2.57 -24.42 1.00
CA ILE A 590 1.81 -23.20 0.70
C ILE A 590 1.62 -23.07 -0.81
N SER A 591 2.72 -23.16 -1.58
CA SER A 591 2.68 -23.11 -3.04
C SER A 591 1.76 -24.17 -3.63
N ARG A 592 1.77 -25.40 -3.09
CA ARG A 592 0.85 -26.46 -3.51
C ARG A 592 -0.62 -26.13 -3.26
N THR A 593 -0.93 -25.65 -2.06
CA THR A 593 -2.32 -25.49 -1.60
C THR A 593 -2.98 -24.24 -2.16
N VAL A 594 -2.21 -23.18 -2.39
CA VAL A 594 -2.72 -21.84 -2.76
C VAL A 594 -2.59 -21.58 -4.25
N LEU A 595 -1.46 -21.98 -4.86
CA LEU A 595 -1.21 -21.77 -6.29
C LEU A 595 -1.55 -22.99 -7.14
N GLY A 596 -1.53 -24.18 -6.54
CA GLY A 596 -1.83 -25.46 -7.18
C GLY A 596 -0.59 -26.20 -7.69
N GLU A 597 -0.75 -27.51 -7.95
CA GLU A 597 0.35 -28.41 -8.33
C GLU A 597 0.94 -28.14 -9.72
N ASN A 598 0.27 -27.34 -10.55
CA ASN A 598 0.75 -26.94 -11.88
C ASN A 598 1.38 -25.54 -11.88
N HIS A 599 1.57 -24.90 -10.72
CA HIS A 599 2.15 -23.56 -10.69
C HIS A 599 3.68 -23.58 -10.89
N PRO A 600 4.26 -22.65 -11.67
CA PRO A 600 5.72 -22.52 -11.81
C PRO A 600 6.46 -22.33 -10.47
N ASP A 601 5.89 -21.55 -9.54
CA ASP A 601 6.49 -21.35 -8.21
C ASP A 601 6.49 -22.65 -7.38
N PHE A 602 5.47 -23.52 -7.52
CA PHE A 602 5.49 -24.84 -6.88
C PHE A 602 6.60 -25.73 -7.46
N ALA A 603 6.84 -25.67 -8.77
CA ALA A 603 8.00 -26.33 -9.39
C ALA A 603 9.33 -25.78 -8.86
N THR A 604 9.40 -24.47 -8.57
CA THR A 604 10.58 -23.84 -7.96
C THR A 604 10.81 -24.34 -6.53
N SER A 605 9.77 -24.41 -5.69
CA SER A 605 9.84 -24.98 -4.35
C SER A 605 10.34 -26.44 -4.36
N LEU A 606 9.82 -27.25 -5.29
CA LEU A 606 10.26 -28.64 -5.49
C LEU A 606 11.75 -28.72 -5.87
N ASN A 607 12.19 -27.91 -6.84
CA ASN A 607 13.60 -27.83 -7.25
C ASN A 607 14.52 -27.44 -6.09
N ASN A 608 14.11 -26.49 -5.25
CA ASN A 608 14.94 -26.02 -4.14
C ASN A 608 15.04 -27.04 -3.01
N LEU A 609 13.93 -27.71 -2.66
CA LEU A 609 13.93 -28.81 -1.71
C LEU A 609 14.74 -30.01 -2.23
N ALA A 610 14.62 -30.33 -3.52
CA ALA A 610 15.44 -31.37 -4.16
C ALA A 610 16.94 -31.04 -4.08
N GLY A 611 17.31 -29.78 -4.32
CA GLY A 611 18.70 -29.32 -4.20
C GLY A 611 19.25 -29.39 -2.76
N LEU A 612 18.39 -29.20 -1.76
CA LEU A 612 18.77 -29.44 -0.37
C LEU A 612 19.09 -30.92 -0.14
N TYR A 613 18.22 -31.83 -0.57
CA TYR A 613 18.44 -33.26 -0.43
C TYR A 613 19.65 -33.75 -1.22
N GLU A 614 19.87 -33.23 -2.42
CA GLU A 614 21.10 -33.50 -3.18
C GLU A 614 22.35 -33.08 -2.40
N SER A 615 22.34 -31.86 -1.82
CA SER A 615 23.46 -31.34 -1.02
C SER A 615 23.73 -32.16 0.25
N GLN A 616 22.73 -32.88 0.76
CA GLN A 616 22.83 -33.84 1.87
C GLN A 616 23.22 -35.27 1.43
N GLY A 617 23.31 -35.54 0.11
CA GLY A 617 23.52 -36.89 -0.42
C GLY A 617 22.27 -37.79 -0.41
N ARG A 618 21.09 -37.24 -0.13
CA ARG A 618 19.79 -37.94 -0.09
C ARG A 618 19.17 -38.03 -1.49
N TYR A 619 19.89 -38.69 -2.39
CA TYR A 619 19.54 -38.70 -3.82
C TYR A 619 18.20 -39.35 -4.16
N GLU A 620 17.81 -40.38 -3.41
CA GLU A 620 16.51 -41.06 -3.59
C GLU A 620 15.32 -40.15 -3.26
N GLU A 621 15.51 -39.15 -2.40
CA GLU A 621 14.49 -38.17 -2.04
C GLU A 621 14.50 -36.96 -2.99
N ALA A 622 15.67 -36.55 -3.48
CA ALA A 622 15.80 -35.46 -4.46
C ALA A 622 15.18 -35.81 -5.83
N LYS A 623 15.41 -37.05 -6.29
CA LYS A 623 15.01 -37.48 -7.65
C LYS A 623 13.53 -37.28 -7.98
N PRO A 624 12.55 -37.77 -7.18
CA PRO A 624 11.13 -37.60 -7.51
C PRO A 624 10.72 -36.13 -7.57
N LEU A 625 11.30 -35.28 -6.71
CA LEU A 625 11.01 -33.85 -6.68
C LEU A 625 11.51 -33.14 -7.95
N TYR A 626 12.74 -33.41 -8.38
CA TYR A 626 13.26 -32.87 -9.65
C TYR A 626 12.44 -33.32 -10.87
N LEU A 627 12.04 -34.60 -10.92
CA LEU A 627 11.21 -35.11 -12.01
C LEU A 627 9.85 -34.42 -12.04
N GLN A 628 9.23 -34.19 -10.88
CA GLN A 628 7.96 -33.50 -10.79
C GLN A 628 8.09 -32.03 -11.20
N ALA A 629 9.09 -31.31 -10.71
CA ALA A 629 9.35 -29.92 -11.10
C ALA A 629 9.58 -29.78 -12.61
N MET A 630 10.37 -30.69 -13.19
CA MET A 630 10.62 -30.74 -14.64
C MET A 630 9.33 -30.96 -15.45
N GLU A 631 8.44 -31.86 -15.00
CA GLU A 631 7.16 -32.11 -15.67
C GLU A 631 6.24 -30.88 -15.63
N ILE A 632 6.16 -30.20 -14.49
CA ILE A 632 5.37 -28.97 -14.34
C ILE A 632 5.91 -27.88 -15.28
N SER A 633 7.22 -27.60 -15.25
CA SER A 633 7.83 -26.61 -16.15
C SER A 633 7.59 -26.97 -17.62
N ARG A 634 7.69 -28.25 -17.98
CA ARG A 634 7.42 -28.72 -19.35
C ARG A 634 6.00 -28.44 -19.80
N THR A 635 5.02 -28.78 -18.95
CA THR A 635 3.60 -28.74 -19.32
C THR A 635 3.03 -27.33 -19.30
N VAL A 636 3.49 -26.48 -18.39
CA VAL A 636 2.92 -25.15 -18.15
C VAL A 636 3.67 -24.05 -18.90
N LEU A 637 5.00 -24.15 -18.98
CA LEU A 637 5.86 -23.15 -19.61
C LEU A 637 6.32 -23.58 -21.01
N GLY A 638 6.33 -24.89 -21.29
CA GLY A 638 6.78 -25.46 -22.56
C GLY A 638 8.24 -25.92 -22.55
N GLU A 639 8.59 -26.77 -23.52
CA GLU A 639 9.92 -27.39 -23.64
C GLU A 639 11.04 -26.41 -24.03
N ASN A 640 10.69 -25.21 -24.48
CA ASN A 640 11.67 -24.17 -24.82
C ASN A 640 11.86 -23.16 -23.67
N HIS A 641 11.20 -23.32 -22.52
CA HIS A 641 11.31 -22.35 -21.44
C HIS A 641 12.66 -22.44 -20.70
N PRO A 642 13.29 -21.32 -20.32
CA PRO A 642 14.50 -21.30 -19.49
C PRO A 642 14.37 -22.10 -18.18
N ASP A 643 13.22 -22.05 -17.50
CA ASP A 643 13.00 -22.81 -16.26
C ASP A 643 12.92 -24.32 -16.49
N PHE A 644 12.40 -24.76 -17.65
CA PHE A 644 12.46 -26.18 -18.01
C PHE A 644 13.92 -26.62 -18.24
N ALA A 645 14.74 -25.78 -18.88
CA ALA A 645 16.18 -26.00 -18.98
C ALA A 645 16.87 -26.03 -17.61
N THR A 646 16.44 -25.20 -16.66
CA THR A 646 16.93 -25.24 -15.27
C THR A 646 16.59 -26.55 -14.58
N SER A 647 15.35 -27.04 -14.71
CA SER A 647 14.95 -28.35 -14.15
C SER A 647 15.73 -29.51 -14.78
N LEU A 648 15.97 -29.49 -16.10
CA LEU A 648 16.84 -30.45 -16.78
C LEU A 648 18.27 -30.42 -16.25
N ASN A 649 18.84 -29.22 -16.10
CA ASN A 649 20.19 -29.02 -15.57
C ASN A 649 20.32 -29.55 -14.13
N ASN A 650 19.32 -29.31 -13.28
CA ASN A 650 19.34 -29.80 -11.90
C ASN A 650 19.24 -31.33 -11.83
N LEU A 651 18.37 -31.93 -12.65
CA LEU A 651 18.28 -33.39 -12.74
C LEU A 651 19.59 -34.02 -13.28
N ALA A 652 20.26 -33.34 -14.22
CA ALA A 652 21.58 -33.74 -14.71
C ALA A 652 22.64 -33.68 -13.60
N GLY A 653 22.64 -32.61 -12.80
CA GLY A 653 23.49 -32.46 -11.62
C GLY A 653 23.31 -33.60 -10.61
N LEU A 654 22.05 -33.99 -10.35
CA LEU A 654 21.73 -35.14 -9.51
C LEU A 654 22.32 -36.46 -10.05
N TYR A 655 22.28 -36.68 -11.36
CA TYR A 655 22.90 -37.87 -11.94
C TYR A 655 24.43 -37.79 -11.92
N GLU A 656 25.02 -36.62 -12.17
CA GLU A 656 26.46 -36.39 -12.05
C GLU A 656 26.94 -36.68 -10.62
N SER A 657 26.23 -36.21 -9.60
CA SER A 657 26.57 -36.43 -8.19
C SER A 657 26.42 -37.91 -7.76
N GLN A 658 25.60 -38.70 -8.48
CA GLN A 658 25.54 -40.17 -8.35
C GLN A 658 26.62 -40.92 -9.16
N GLY A 659 27.46 -40.23 -9.95
CA GLY A 659 28.40 -40.86 -10.89
C GLY A 659 27.74 -41.46 -12.14
N ARG A 660 26.48 -41.13 -12.40
CA ARG A 660 25.66 -41.62 -13.52
C ARG A 660 25.77 -40.71 -14.73
N TYR A 661 26.98 -40.67 -15.28
CA TYR A 661 27.34 -39.69 -16.28
C TYR A 661 26.63 -39.87 -17.63
N GLU A 662 26.32 -41.12 -18.02
CA GLU A 662 25.59 -41.43 -19.25
C GLU A 662 24.15 -40.88 -19.23
N GLU A 663 23.52 -40.80 -18.06
CA GLU A 663 22.20 -40.19 -17.89
C GLU A 663 22.25 -38.66 -17.74
N ALA A 664 23.34 -38.11 -17.21
CA ALA A 664 23.51 -36.67 -17.03
C ALA A 664 23.77 -35.92 -18.36
N GLU A 665 24.64 -36.47 -19.21
CA GLU A 665 25.07 -35.83 -20.46
C GLU A 665 23.92 -35.38 -21.38
N PRO A 666 22.93 -36.22 -21.73
CA PRO A 666 21.84 -35.80 -22.63
C PRO A 666 20.99 -34.67 -22.03
N LEU A 667 20.82 -34.65 -20.71
CA LEU A 667 20.04 -33.61 -20.02
C LEU A 667 20.78 -32.27 -20.01
N TYR A 668 22.08 -32.26 -19.74
CA TYR A 668 22.90 -31.04 -19.85
C TYR A 668 22.92 -30.50 -21.27
N LEU A 669 23.09 -31.37 -22.28
CA LEU A 669 23.06 -30.97 -23.69
C LEU A 669 21.71 -30.36 -24.08
N GLN A 670 20.59 -30.96 -23.64
CA GLN A 670 19.25 -30.43 -23.91
C GLN A 670 19.04 -29.07 -23.22
N ALA A 671 19.42 -28.93 -21.94
CA ALA A 671 19.32 -27.66 -21.22
C ALA A 671 20.15 -26.55 -21.88
N MET A 672 21.38 -26.89 -22.30
CA MET A 672 22.26 -25.98 -23.03
C MET A 672 21.64 -25.51 -24.35
N GLU A 673 21.05 -26.43 -25.12
CA GLU A 673 20.43 -26.11 -26.42
C GLU A 673 19.20 -25.20 -26.27
N ILE A 674 18.36 -25.44 -25.26
CA ILE A 674 17.21 -24.58 -24.97
C ILE A 674 17.69 -23.16 -24.63
N ARG A 675 18.66 -23.03 -23.72
CA ARG A 675 19.21 -21.71 -23.34
C ARG A 675 19.88 -21.02 -24.52
N ARG A 676 20.57 -21.77 -25.38
CA ARG A 676 21.18 -21.24 -26.61
C ARG A 676 20.14 -20.65 -27.56
N THR A 677 19.04 -21.36 -27.78
CA THR A 677 18.01 -20.96 -28.75
C THR A 677 17.14 -19.81 -28.23
N VAL A 678 16.79 -19.80 -26.95
CA VAL A 678 15.85 -18.82 -26.38
C VAL A 678 16.53 -17.59 -25.77
N LEU A 679 17.71 -17.75 -25.16
CA LEU A 679 18.43 -16.65 -24.50
C LEU A 679 19.62 -16.14 -25.33
N GLY A 680 20.13 -16.97 -26.24
CA GLY A 680 21.32 -16.67 -27.05
C GLY A 680 22.64 -17.08 -26.38
N GLU A 681 23.71 -17.12 -27.18
CA GLU A 681 25.03 -17.60 -26.75
C GLU A 681 25.78 -16.65 -25.80
N ASN A 682 25.31 -15.41 -25.67
CA ASN A 682 25.91 -14.42 -24.76
C ASN A 682 25.26 -14.42 -23.36
N HIS A 683 24.23 -15.24 -23.14
CA HIS A 683 23.49 -15.27 -21.88
C HIS A 683 24.28 -15.98 -20.76
N PRO A 684 24.29 -15.45 -19.52
CA PRO A 684 24.92 -16.11 -18.37
C PRO A 684 24.45 -17.55 -18.14
N ASP A 685 23.16 -17.83 -18.27
CA ASP A 685 22.64 -19.20 -18.09
C ASP A 685 23.13 -20.20 -19.15
N PHE A 686 23.38 -19.74 -20.39
CA PHE A 686 24.01 -20.58 -21.40
C PHE A 686 25.45 -20.91 -21.00
N ALA A 687 26.20 -19.91 -20.50
CA ALA A 687 27.54 -20.13 -19.94
C ALA A 687 27.54 -21.06 -18.71
N THR A 688 26.51 -21.00 -17.87
CA THR A 688 26.31 -21.95 -16.76
C THR A 688 26.15 -23.38 -17.29
N SER A 689 25.36 -23.59 -18.34
CA SER A 689 25.20 -24.92 -18.95
C SER A 689 26.51 -25.43 -19.55
N LEU A 690 27.30 -24.57 -20.20
CA LEU A 690 28.63 -24.91 -20.69
C LEU A 690 29.57 -25.33 -19.56
N ASN A 691 29.61 -24.56 -18.46
CA ASN A 691 30.42 -24.89 -17.29
C ASN A 691 30.03 -26.24 -16.67
N ASN A 692 28.73 -26.55 -16.58
CA ASN A 692 28.24 -27.79 -15.99
C ASN A 692 28.54 -29.00 -16.89
N LEU A 693 28.33 -28.86 -18.20
CA LEU A 693 28.72 -29.90 -19.16
C LEU A 693 30.24 -30.15 -19.17
N ALA A 694 31.04 -29.08 -19.07
CA ALA A 694 32.49 -29.18 -18.94
C ALA A 694 32.90 -29.86 -17.62
N SER A 695 32.20 -29.59 -16.51
CA SER A 695 32.40 -30.29 -15.24
C SER A 695 32.12 -31.78 -15.37
N LEU A 696 31.04 -32.16 -16.04
CA LEU A 696 30.72 -33.55 -16.31
C LEU A 696 31.85 -34.24 -17.09
N TYR A 697 32.33 -33.64 -18.17
CA TYR A 697 33.44 -34.19 -18.96
C TYR A 697 34.74 -34.29 -18.18
N ARG A 698 35.07 -33.28 -17.35
CA ARG A 698 36.21 -33.34 -16.45
C ARG A 698 36.08 -34.49 -15.45
N SER A 699 34.88 -34.71 -14.88
CA SER A 699 34.60 -35.82 -13.96
C SER A 699 34.72 -37.20 -14.63
N GLN A 700 34.51 -37.27 -15.96
CA GLN A 700 34.74 -38.47 -16.77
C GLN A 700 36.21 -38.65 -17.23
N GLY A 701 37.11 -37.69 -16.95
CA GLY A 701 38.47 -37.67 -17.48
C GLY A 701 38.58 -37.22 -18.96
N ARG A 702 37.49 -36.72 -19.55
CA ARG A 702 37.43 -36.22 -20.94
C ARG A 702 37.90 -34.76 -21.01
N TYR A 703 39.15 -34.51 -20.60
CA TYR A 703 39.66 -33.15 -20.47
C TYR A 703 39.72 -32.37 -21.79
N GLU A 704 40.06 -33.04 -22.90
CA GLU A 704 40.09 -32.42 -24.24
C GLU A 704 38.73 -31.89 -24.70
N GLU A 705 37.63 -32.48 -24.21
CA GLU A 705 36.26 -32.05 -24.49
C GLU A 705 35.77 -30.99 -23.50
N ALA A 706 36.25 -31.04 -22.25
CA ALA A 706 35.89 -30.08 -21.20
C ALA A 706 36.54 -28.69 -21.40
N GLU A 707 37.82 -28.65 -21.80
CA GLU A 707 38.58 -27.40 -21.96
C GLU A 707 37.92 -26.35 -22.87
N PRO A 708 37.46 -26.67 -24.11
CA PRO A 708 36.84 -25.67 -24.98
C PRO A 708 35.53 -25.12 -24.42
N LEU A 709 34.75 -25.95 -23.72
CA LEU A 709 33.50 -25.53 -23.09
C LEU A 709 33.75 -24.58 -21.92
N TYR A 710 34.74 -24.89 -21.08
CA TYR A 710 35.17 -23.99 -20.01
C TYR A 710 35.69 -22.64 -20.52
N LEU A 711 36.45 -22.67 -21.62
CA LEU A 711 36.95 -21.44 -22.25
C LEU A 711 35.79 -20.58 -22.76
N GLN A 712 34.85 -21.18 -23.50
CA GLN A 712 33.68 -20.46 -24.01
C GLN A 712 32.82 -19.90 -22.87
N ALA A 713 32.56 -20.69 -21.83
CA ALA A 713 31.84 -20.22 -20.65
C ALA A 713 32.56 -19.04 -19.96
N THR A 714 33.89 -19.11 -19.85
CA THR A 714 34.72 -18.03 -19.29
C THR A 714 34.61 -16.75 -20.13
N ASP A 715 34.65 -16.86 -21.45
CA ASP A 715 34.55 -15.73 -22.35
C ASP A 715 33.19 -15.04 -22.21
N VAL A 716 32.08 -15.80 -22.24
CA VAL A 716 30.71 -15.29 -22.09
C VAL A 716 30.51 -14.63 -20.72
N PHE A 717 30.91 -15.30 -19.62
CA PHE A 717 30.79 -14.70 -18.29
C PHE A 717 31.64 -13.43 -18.15
N THR A 718 32.86 -13.41 -18.73
CA THR A 718 33.73 -12.24 -18.68
C THR A 718 33.15 -11.07 -19.49
N SER A 719 32.56 -11.32 -20.66
CA SER A 719 31.97 -10.26 -21.49
C SER A 719 30.68 -9.70 -20.89
N THR A 720 29.83 -10.56 -20.31
CA THR A 720 28.48 -10.17 -19.89
C THR A 720 28.40 -9.72 -18.42
N LEU A 721 29.18 -10.36 -17.53
CA LEU A 721 29.18 -10.08 -16.09
C LEU A 721 30.47 -9.42 -15.59
N GLY A 722 31.50 -9.36 -16.44
CA GLY A 722 32.82 -8.87 -16.06
C GLY A 722 33.70 -9.92 -15.37
N PRO A 723 35.00 -9.63 -15.22
CA PRO A 723 35.99 -10.57 -14.73
C PRO A 723 35.89 -10.89 -13.23
N GLU A 724 35.27 -10.01 -12.45
CA GLU A 724 35.21 -10.11 -10.99
C GLU A 724 33.96 -10.80 -10.46
N HIS A 725 32.96 -11.03 -11.32
CA HIS A 725 31.72 -11.70 -10.95
C HIS A 725 31.99 -13.11 -10.38
N PRO A 726 31.27 -13.54 -9.31
CA PRO A 726 31.46 -14.86 -8.71
C PRO A 726 31.44 -16.02 -9.71
N ASN A 727 30.45 -16.07 -10.61
CA ASN A 727 30.38 -17.10 -11.66
C ASN A 727 31.60 -17.09 -12.60
N THR A 728 32.11 -15.90 -12.96
CA THR A 728 33.33 -15.76 -13.79
C THR A 728 34.56 -16.33 -13.06
N LYS A 729 34.67 -16.12 -11.76
CA LYS A 729 35.74 -16.69 -10.93
C LYS A 729 35.61 -18.21 -10.83
N ILE A 730 34.41 -18.71 -10.55
CA ILE A 730 34.13 -20.15 -10.43
C ILE A 730 34.50 -20.89 -11.73
N VAL A 731 34.07 -20.39 -12.90
CA VAL A 731 34.37 -21.06 -14.17
C VAL A 731 35.87 -21.03 -14.49
N ARG A 732 36.58 -19.94 -14.15
CA ARG A 732 38.04 -19.83 -14.35
C ARG A 732 38.79 -20.82 -13.47
N ASP A 733 38.37 -20.96 -12.21
CA ASP A 733 38.95 -21.95 -11.29
C ASP A 733 38.69 -23.37 -11.79
N ASN A 734 37.47 -23.65 -12.29
CA ASN A 734 37.13 -24.94 -12.88
C ASN A 734 37.96 -25.23 -14.13
N TYR A 735 38.15 -24.24 -15.00
CA TYR A 735 39.00 -24.33 -16.19
C TYR A 735 40.45 -24.63 -15.82
N GLN A 736 40.99 -23.91 -14.84
CA GLN A 736 42.36 -24.11 -14.38
C GLN A 736 42.58 -25.51 -13.78
N ARG A 737 41.63 -25.99 -12.97
CA ARG A 737 41.64 -27.39 -12.46
C ARG A 737 41.59 -28.42 -13.58
N CYS A 738 40.81 -28.17 -14.64
CA CYS A 738 40.74 -29.05 -15.81
C CYS A 738 42.11 -29.16 -16.51
N LYS A 739 42.77 -28.02 -16.75
CA LYS A 739 44.10 -27.98 -17.37
C LYS A 739 45.17 -28.69 -16.55
N GLU A 740 45.15 -28.50 -15.23
CA GLU A 740 46.09 -29.15 -14.32
C GLU A 740 45.92 -30.68 -14.34
N ALA A 741 44.67 -31.16 -14.35
CA ALA A 741 44.36 -32.58 -14.46
C ALA A 741 44.80 -33.18 -15.81
N ASN A 742 44.54 -32.48 -16.92
CA ASN A 742 44.97 -32.90 -18.26
C ASN A 742 46.50 -32.99 -18.37
N ALA A 743 47.22 -32.06 -17.75
CA ALA A 743 48.68 -32.08 -17.73
C ALA A 743 49.24 -33.27 -16.94
N GLY A 744 48.61 -33.63 -15.81
CA GLY A 744 49.01 -34.79 -14.98
C GLY A 744 48.82 -36.13 -15.70
N ASP A 745 47.68 -36.35 -16.36
CA ASP A 745 47.41 -37.58 -17.11
C ASP A 745 48.37 -37.77 -18.30
N ASN A 746 48.81 -36.67 -18.91
CA ASN A 746 49.80 -36.68 -20.00
C ASN A 746 51.24 -36.96 -19.54
N GLU A 747 51.56 -36.74 -18.25
CA GLU A 747 52.87 -37.08 -17.67
C GLU A 747 52.92 -38.55 -17.21
N ASP A 748 51.84 -39.07 -16.63
CA ASP A 748 51.74 -40.48 -16.19
C ASP A 748 51.62 -41.46 -17.36
N SER A 749 51.02 -41.07 -18.49
CA SER A 749 50.95 -41.89 -19.71
C SER A 749 52.26 -41.97 -20.51
N LYS A 750 53.29 -41.21 -20.13
CA LYS A 750 54.63 -41.20 -20.75
C LYS A 750 55.71 -41.93 -19.93
N GLN A 751 55.39 -42.44 -18.74
CA GLN A 751 56.24 -43.33 -17.94
C GLN A 751 55.88 -44.79 -18.17
#